data_AF-A0A1H6LSN0-F1
#
_entry.id   AF-A0A1H6LSN0-F1
#
_cell.length_a   1.000
_cell.length_b   1.000
_cell.length_c   1.000
_cell.angle_alpha   90.00
_cell.angle_beta   90.00
_cell.angle_gamma   90.00
#
_symmetry.space_group_name_H-M   'P 1'
#
loop_
_entity.id
_entity.type
_entity.pdbx_description
1 polymer ?
#
loop_
_entity_poly.entity_id
_entity_poly.type
_entity_poly.pdbx_seq_one_letter_code
_entity_poly.pdbx_strand_id
1 'polypeptide(L)'
;MARDLLFTRNIGIAAHIDAGKTTTTERILFYTGKNHKLGEVHDGASTMDWMEQEAERGITITSAATTCTWNFPTDQGKKIDSSKEYHFNIIDTPGHVDFTVEVNRSLRVLDGLVFLFSAVDGVEPQSETNWRLADNYKVPRMGFVNKMDRQGANFLKVCQQVKDMLKSNAVPIVLPIGEEADFKGVVDLVKNRAIVWHEETQGATFDIIEIPADMVDDVKQYRGQLIEEIAAYDENLLEKYMEDENSITEDEIHTALRAATLDMSIIPMTCGSSFKNKGVQFMLDAVCRYLPSPMDKEAIEGTNPDTDEPITRKPSVSDPFAALAFKIATDPFVGRLAFFRAYSGGLDAGSYVLNTRSGNKERISRIYQMHANKQNPIERIEAGDIGAAVGFKDIKTGDTLCDEKHPIVLESMVFPDPVIGIAIEPKTKADVDKMGMALAKLAEEDPTFTVRTDQASGQTIISGMGELHLDIIVDRMKREFKVEVNQGEPQVEYKEAFTKTADHRETYKKQSGGRGKFGDIVFKIGPADEVDGKVPMGLQFVNEVKGGNVPKEYIPAVEKGFREAMKQGPLAGFEMDSLKVTLVDGSYHAVDSDALSFELAAKLGYKESAKAAGAIILEPIMKLEVLTPEENMGDIVGDLNRRRGQINSMDDRNGAKVVKASVPLSEMFGYVTTLRTLSSGRATSTMEFSHYEQTPSNIQEEVIKKAKGNA
;
A
#
# COMPACT_ATOMS: atom_id res chain seq x y z
N MET A 1 -21.01 -4.53 -34.36
CA MET A 1 -22.05 -4.49 -33.30
C MET A 1 -21.31 -4.43 -31.99
N ALA A 2 -21.73 -3.58 -31.06
CA ALA A 2 -21.14 -3.50 -29.73
C ALA A 2 -21.29 -4.85 -29.01
N ARG A 3 -20.33 -5.19 -28.15
CA ARG A 3 -20.38 -6.44 -27.37
C ARG A 3 -21.56 -6.39 -26.38
N ASP A 4 -22.22 -7.53 -26.17
CA ASP A 4 -23.22 -7.65 -25.12
C ASP A 4 -22.55 -7.69 -23.75
N LEU A 5 -22.74 -6.62 -22.98
CA LEU A 5 -22.13 -6.45 -21.67
C LEU A 5 -22.67 -7.42 -20.62
N LEU A 6 -23.84 -8.02 -20.83
CA LEU A 6 -24.40 -9.05 -19.94
C LEU A 6 -23.47 -10.28 -19.81
N PHE A 7 -22.69 -10.58 -20.85
CA PHE A 7 -21.73 -11.68 -20.87
C PHE A 7 -20.30 -11.24 -20.57
N THR A 8 -20.10 -10.02 -20.06
CA THR A 8 -18.79 -9.53 -19.60
C THR A 8 -18.65 -9.76 -18.09
N ARG A 9 -17.48 -10.22 -17.64
CA ARG A 9 -17.12 -10.39 -16.23
C ARG A 9 -15.77 -9.73 -15.97
N ASN A 10 -15.77 -8.65 -15.19
CA ASN A 10 -14.55 -8.00 -14.71
C ASN A 10 -14.30 -8.47 -13.29
N ILE A 11 -13.40 -9.46 -13.13
CA ILE A 11 -13.18 -10.15 -11.86
C ILE A 11 -11.76 -10.00 -11.35
N GLY A 12 -11.63 -9.85 -10.03
CA GLY A 12 -10.35 -9.97 -9.34
C GLY A 12 -10.19 -11.34 -8.72
N ILE A 13 -8.93 -11.76 -8.55
CA ILE A 13 -8.56 -12.93 -7.76
C ILE A 13 -7.74 -12.41 -6.58
N ALA A 14 -8.28 -12.53 -5.36
CA ALA A 14 -7.66 -12.03 -4.13
C ALA A 14 -7.65 -13.10 -3.03
N ALA A 15 -6.65 -13.05 -2.14
CA ALA A 15 -6.42 -14.08 -1.11
C ALA A 15 -5.23 -13.70 -0.21
N HIS A 16 -5.05 -14.45 0.89
CA HIS A 16 -3.79 -14.48 1.63
C HIS A 16 -2.60 -14.99 0.77
N ILE A 17 -1.38 -14.77 1.25
CA ILE A 17 -0.16 -15.35 0.67
C ILE A 17 -0.30 -16.87 0.65
N ASP A 18 0.21 -17.51 -0.41
CA ASP A 18 0.17 -18.98 -0.56
C ASP A 18 -1.25 -19.62 -0.52
N ALA A 19 -2.35 -18.88 -0.68
CA ALA A 19 -3.67 -19.51 -0.92
C ALA A 19 -3.82 -20.13 -2.33
N GLY A 20 -2.80 -20.00 -3.19
CA GLY A 20 -2.79 -20.51 -4.56
C GLY A 20 -3.52 -19.62 -5.59
N LYS A 21 -3.46 -18.29 -5.43
CA LYS A 21 -4.02 -17.30 -6.38
C LYS A 21 -3.48 -17.50 -7.79
N THR A 22 -2.18 -17.30 -7.98
CA THR A 22 -1.51 -17.41 -9.28
C THR A 22 -1.75 -18.78 -9.90
N THR A 23 -1.64 -19.86 -9.10
CA THR A 23 -1.95 -21.21 -9.59
C THR A 23 -3.37 -21.32 -10.12
N THR A 24 -4.35 -20.77 -9.42
CA THR A 24 -5.75 -20.75 -9.86
C THR A 24 -5.90 -19.93 -11.15
N THR A 25 -5.28 -18.75 -11.23
CA THR A 25 -5.27 -17.92 -12.44
C THR A 25 -4.67 -18.67 -13.64
N GLU A 26 -3.55 -19.36 -13.47
CA GLU A 26 -2.94 -20.19 -14.53
C GLU A 26 -3.88 -21.31 -15.00
N ARG A 27 -4.63 -21.93 -14.08
CA ARG A 27 -5.65 -22.93 -14.44
C ARG A 27 -6.80 -22.32 -15.22
N ILE A 28 -7.24 -21.11 -14.86
CA ILE A 28 -8.25 -20.40 -15.65
C ILE A 28 -7.74 -20.14 -17.07
N LEU A 29 -6.48 -19.69 -17.22
CA LEU A 29 -5.88 -19.46 -18.55
C LEU A 29 -5.76 -20.75 -19.37
N PHE A 30 -5.48 -21.88 -18.72
CA PHE A 30 -5.45 -23.18 -19.38
C PHE A 30 -6.84 -23.62 -19.84
N TYR A 31 -7.85 -23.59 -18.97
CA TYR A 31 -9.20 -24.05 -19.31
C TYR A 31 -9.90 -23.17 -20.34
N THR A 32 -9.62 -21.87 -20.33
CA THR A 32 -10.12 -20.94 -21.36
C THR A 32 -9.37 -21.08 -22.70
N GLY A 33 -8.36 -21.95 -22.77
CA GLY A 33 -7.56 -22.19 -23.98
C GLY A 33 -6.59 -21.05 -24.32
N LYS A 34 -6.44 -20.07 -23.43
CA LYS A 34 -5.51 -18.95 -23.62
C LYS A 34 -4.05 -19.41 -23.53
N ASN A 35 -3.77 -20.33 -22.62
CA ASN A 35 -2.50 -21.02 -22.47
C ASN A 35 -2.65 -22.51 -22.82
N HIS A 36 -1.80 -23.01 -23.73
CA HIS A 36 -1.85 -24.42 -24.15
C HIS A 36 -1.01 -25.37 -23.28
N LYS A 37 -0.30 -24.83 -22.28
CA LYS A 37 0.49 -25.59 -21.31
C LYS A 37 0.16 -25.11 -19.90
N LEU A 38 0.09 -26.05 -18.97
CA LEU A 38 0.00 -25.74 -17.54
C LEU A 38 1.36 -25.21 -17.08
N GLY A 39 1.42 -23.93 -16.72
CA GLY A 39 2.55 -23.37 -15.98
C GLY A 39 2.45 -23.76 -14.50
N GLU A 40 3.59 -24.02 -13.86
CA GLU A 40 3.70 -24.13 -12.40
C GLU A 40 4.49 -22.96 -11.84
N VAL A 41 3.99 -22.38 -10.74
CA VAL A 41 4.57 -21.20 -10.09
C VAL A 41 5.93 -21.55 -9.47
N HIS A 42 6.05 -22.74 -8.87
CA HIS A 42 7.28 -23.21 -8.22
C HIS A 42 8.44 -23.45 -9.20
N ASP A 43 8.14 -23.67 -10.47
CA ASP A 43 9.14 -23.87 -11.53
C ASP A 43 9.51 -22.55 -12.24
N GLY A 44 8.97 -21.41 -11.79
CA GLY A 44 9.15 -20.10 -12.43
C GLY A 44 8.50 -20.02 -13.81
N ALA A 45 7.53 -20.89 -14.11
CA ALA A 45 6.87 -20.99 -15.41
C ALA A 45 5.48 -20.33 -15.44
N SER A 46 5.12 -19.54 -14.42
CA SER A 46 3.87 -18.77 -14.40
C SER A 46 3.91 -17.66 -15.45
N THR A 47 2.80 -17.46 -16.14
CA THR A 47 2.56 -16.37 -17.08
C THR A 47 2.23 -15.07 -16.35
N MET A 48 1.51 -15.16 -15.23
CA MET A 48 1.00 -14.01 -14.48
C MET A 48 2.08 -13.35 -13.61
N ASP A 49 2.95 -14.15 -12.99
CA ASP A 49 4.14 -13.68 -12.26
C ASP A 49 5.31 -13.51 -13.24
N TRP A 50 5.30 -12.42 -14.02
CA TRP A 50 6.24 -12.20 -15.12
C TRP A 50 7.53 -11.51 -14.70
N MET A 51 7.59 -10.92 -13.51
CA MET A 51 8.81 -10.29 -13.00
C MET A 51 9.78 -11.35 -12.47
N GLU A 52 11.07 -11.17 -12.70
CA GLU A 52 12.10 -12.08 -12.16
C GLU A 52 12.01 -12.16 -10.62
N GLN A 53 11.70 -11.05 -9.96
CA GLN A 53 11.54 -10.99 -8.50
C GLN A 53 10.36 -11.81 -7.99
N GLU A 54 9.27 -11.90 -8.76
CA GLU A 54 8.10 -12.70 -8.42
C GLU A 54 8.44 -14.19 -8.49
N ALA A 55 9.12 -14.60 -9.57
CA ALA A 55 9.57 -15.97 -9.75
C ALA A 55 10.62 -16.41 -8.70
N GLU A 56 11.59 -15.54 -8.37
CA GLU A 56 12.63 -15.83 -7.37
C GLU A 56 12.05 -15.99 -5.95
N ARG A 57 11.02 -15.22 -5.62
CA ARG A 57 10.44 -15.16 -4.27
C ARG A 57 9.16 -16.00 -4.12
N GLY A 58 8.56 -16.45 -5.22
CA GLY A 58 7.31 -17.20 -5.24
C GLY A 58 6.10 -16.39 -4.76
N ILE A 59 6.10 -15.08 -4.97
CA ILE A 59 5.00 -14.16 -4.58
C ILE A 59 4.63 -13.25 -5.74
N THR A 60 3.35 -12.90 -5.85
CA THR A 60 2.86 -11.86 -6.77
C THR A 60 3.12 -10.48 -6.16
N ILE A 61 3.82 -9.62 -6.89
CA ILE A 61 4.21 -8.27 -6.50
C ILE A 61 3.31 -7.26 -7.19
N THR A 62 3.05 -7.43 -8.49
CA THR A 62 2.26 -6.48 -9.28
C THR A 62 0.99 -7.10 -9.83
N SER A 63 -0.09 -6.33 -9.92
CA SER A 63 -1.34 -6.86 -10.47
C SER A 63 -1.22 -7.14 -11.97
N ALA A 64 -1.49 -8.37 -12.41
CA ALA A 64 -1.47 -8.72 -13.83
C ALA A 64 -2.90 -8.75 -14.39
N ALA A 65 -3.13 -8.01 -15.48
CA ALA A 65 -4.41 -8.03 -16.19
C ALA A 65 -4.33 -9.01 -17.37
N THR A 66 -5.39 -9.80 -17.54
CA THR A 66 -5.50 -10.74 -18.65
C THR A 66 -6.95 -10.87 -19.10
N THR A 67 -7.12 -11.19 -20.38
CA THR A 67 -8.44 -11.36 -20.99
C THR A 67 -8.56 -12.72 -21.65
N CYS A 68 -9.63 -13.42 -21.32
CA CYS A 68 -9.95 -14.76 -21.81
C CYS A 68 -11.46 -14.90 -22.08
N THR A 69 -11.84 -15.97 -22.77
CA THR A 69 -13.24 -16.29 -23.04
C THR A 69 -13.62 -17.63 -22.42
N TRP A 70 -14.84 -17.71 -21.88
CA TRP A 70 -15.38 -18.93 -21.28
C TRP A 70 -16.74 -19.26 -21.89
N ASN A 71 -16.94 -20.52 -22.30
CA ASN A 71 -18.23 -20.95 -22.85
C ASN A 71 -19.10 -21.47 -21.71
N PHE A 72 -20.32 -20.94 -21.58
CA PHE A 72 -21.23 -21.33 -20.51
C PHE A 72 -22.69 -21.17 -20.95
N PRO A 73 -23.61 -22.10 -20.61
CA PRO A 73 -23.40 -23.36 -19.89
C PRO A 73 -22.68 -24.43 -20.72
N THR A 74 -22.07 -25.44 -20.08
CA THR A 74 -21.49 -26.61 -20.72
C THR A 74 -22.17 -27.90 -20.26
N ASP A 75 -22.04 -28.98 -21.04
CA ASP A 75 -22.42 -30.34 -20.65
C ASP A 75 -21.15 -31.20 -20.52
N GLN A 76 -20.82 -31.60 -19.29
CA GLN A 76 -19.60 -32.38 -18.97
C GLN A 76 -18.30 -31.78 -19.55
N GLY A 77 -18.20 -30.44 -19.54
CA GLY A 77 -17.06 -29.69 -20.08
C GLY A 77 -17.11 -29.45 -21.59
N LYS A 78 -18.17 -29.89 -22.28
CA LYS A 78 -18.36 -29.68 -23.72
C LYS A 78 -19.36 -28.56 -24.00
N LYS A 79 -19.06 -27.80 -25.05
CA LYS A 79 -19.97 -26.76 -25.56
C LYS A 79 -21.24 -27.40 -26.10
N ILE A 80 -22.38 -26.80 -25.77
CA ILE A 80 -23.72 -27.16 -26.26
C ILE A 80 -24.27 -25.99 -27.09
N ASP A 81 -25.35 -26.22 -27.84
CA ASP A 81 -25.93 -25.20 -28.73
C ASP A 81 -26.41 -23.94 -27.98
N SER A 82 -26.81 -24.10 -26.71
CA SER A 82 -27.21 -22.98 -25.85
C SER A 82 -26.03 -22.28 -25.15
N SER A 83 -24.80 -22.75 -25.32
CA SER A 83 -23.61 -22.13 -24.71
C SER A 83 -23.38 -20.74 -25.27
N LYS A 84 -23.26 -19.76 -24.38
CA LYS A 84 -22.86 -18.39 -24.72
C LYS A 84 -21.39 -18.20 -24.38
N GLU A 85 -20.73 -17.34 -25.15
CA GLU A 85 -19.35 -16.95 -24.88
C GLU A 85 -19.33 -15.77 -23.92
N TYR A 86 -18.67 -15.95 -22.77
CA TYR A 86 -18.46 -14.92 -21.77
C TYR A 86 -17.05 -14.34 -21.93
N HIS A 87 -16.96 -13.03 -21.84
CA HIS A 87 -15.72 -12.28 -21.88
C HIS A 87 -15.23 -11.99 -20.46
N PHE A 88 -14.08 -12.53 -20.09
CA PHE A 88 -13.51 -12.37 -18.76
C PHE A 88 -12.32 -11.45 -18.81
N ASN A 89 -12.37 -10.37 -18.04
CA ASN A 89 -11.20 -9.56 -17.69
C ASN A 89 -10.82 -9.92 -16.26
N ILE A 90 -9.65 -10.53 -16.12
CA ILE A 90 -9.14 -11.01 -14.84
C ILE A 90 -8.00 -10.10 -14.42
N ILE A 91 -8.06 -9.64 -13.17
CA ILE A 91 -6.93 -9.01 -12.50
C ILE A 91 -6.46 -9.94 -11.38
N ASP A 92 -5.26 -10.48 -11.54
CA ASP A 92 -4.59 -11.22 -10.45
C ASP A 92 -3.97 -10.21 -9.49
N THR A 93 -4.27 -10.33 -8.19
CA THR A 93 -3.87 -9.35 -7.19
C THR A 93 -2.83 -9.92 -6.21
N PRO A 94 -1.87 -9.11 -5.75
CA PRO A 94 -0.92 -9.51 -4.72
C PRO A 94 -1.60 -9.99 -3.43
N GLY A 95 -1.00 -11.00 -2.80
CA GLY A 95 -1.43 -11.46 -1.48
C GLY A 95 -0.71 -10.79 -0.31
N HIS A 96 0.42 -10.12 -0.58
CA HIS A 96 1.28 -9.59 0.45
C HIS A 96 0.89 -8.16 0.82
N VAL A 97 0.92 -7.83 2.11
CA VAL A 97 0.45 -6.56 2.65
C VAL A 97 1.23 -5.34 2.14
N ASP A 98 2.52 -5.49 1.89
CA ASP A 98 3.38 -4.46 1.31
C ASP A 98 2.91 -3.97 -0.07
N PHE A 99 2.10 -4.77 -0.79
CA PHE A 99 1.53 -4.43 -2.09
C PHE A 99 0.03 -4.18 -2.02
N THR A 100 -0.49 -3.76 -0.85
CA THR A 100 -1.93 -3.45 -0.68
C THR A 100 -2.43 -2.39 -1.67
N VAL A 101 -1.57 -1.49 -2.15
CA VAL A 101 -1.90 -0.52 -3.21
C VAL A 101 -2.41 -1.20 -4.49
N GLU A 102 -1.83 -2.34 -4.85
CA GLU A 102 -2.21 -3.15 -6.02
C GLU A 102 -3.59 -3.77 -5.84
N VAL A 103 -3.91 -4.22 -4.62
CA VAL A 103 -5.24 -4.75 -4.29
C VAL A 103 -6.28 -3.63 -4.30
N ASN A 104 -5.98 -2.51 -3.66
CA ASN A 104 -6.85 -1.34 -3.55
C ASN A 104 -7.24 -0.80 -4.93
N ARG A 105 -6.26 -0.57 -5.81
CA ARG A 105 -6.52 -0.07 -7.17
C ARG A 105 -7.27 -1.06 -8.06
N SER A 106 -7.03 -2.36 -7.85
CA SER A 106 -7.75 -3.41 -8.57
C SER A 106 -9.21 -3.45 -8.14
N LEU A 107 -9.50 -3.50 -6.84
CA LEU A 107 -10.88 -3.58 -6.33
C LEU A 107 -11.76 -2.43 -6.82
N ARG A 108 -11.21 -1.21 -6.95
CA ARG A 108 -11.96 -0.04 -7.47
C ARG A 108 -12.45 -0.21 -8.90
N VAL A 109 -11.72 -0.97 -9.73
CA VAL A 109 -12.04 -1.18 -11.15
C VAL A 109 -12.69 -2.53 -11.42
N LEU A 110 -12.91 -3.37 -10.42
CA LEU A 110 -13.54 -4.67 -10.62
C LEU A 110 -15.05 -4.60 -10.42
N ASP A 111 -15.77 -5.52 -11.05
CA ASP A 111 -17.20 -5.69 -10.80
C ASP A 111 -17.44 -6.80 -9.79
N GLY A 112 -16.70 -7.91 -9.90
CA GLY A 112 -16.79 -9.01 -8.95
C GLY A 112 -15.42 -9.44 -8.43
N LEU A 113 -15.44 -10.24 -7.36
CA LEU A 113 -14.24 -10.78 -6.76
C LEU A 113 -14.38 -12.28 -6.47
N VAL A 114 -13.37 -13.06 -6.85
CA VAL A 114 -13.18 -14.43 -6.36
C VAL A 114 -12.16 -14.38 -5.23
N PHE A 115 -12.63 -14.62 -4.01
CA PHE A 115 -11.77 -14.63 -2.82
C PHE A 115 -11.33 -16.05 -2.51
N LEU A 116 -10.03 -16.30 -2.54
CA LEU A 116 -9.48 -17.62 -2.25
C LEU A 116 -9.15 -17.76 -0.77
N PHE A 117 -9.46 -18.93 -0.24
CA PHE A 117 -9.06 -19.37 1.09
C PHE A 117 -8.26 -20.67 0.98
N SER A 118 -7.26 -20.86 1.84
CA SER A 118 -6.61 -22.16 2.00
C SER A 118 -7.55 -23.08 2.79
N ALA A 119 -7.79 -24.30 2.32
CA ALA A 119 -8.59 -25.29 3.04
C ALA A 119 -7.99 -25.69 4.40
N VAL A 120 -6.70 -25.45 4.59
CA VAL A 120 -5.94 -25.81 5.81
C VAL A 120 -5.91 -24.62 6.78
N ASP A 121 -5.47 -23.46 6.28
CA ASP A 121 -5.20 -22.27 7.10
C ASP A 121 -6.47 -21.44 7.33
N GLY A 122 -7.37 -21.44 6.35
CA GLY A 122 -8.66 -20.77 6.42
C GLY A 122 -8.58 -19.25 6.31
N VAL A 123 -9.22 -18.53 7.25
CA VAL A 123 -9.22 -17.07 7.28
C VAL A 123 -8.00 -16.55 8.04
N GLU A 124 -7.12 -15.87 7.33
CA GLU A 124 -5.88 -15.29 7.86
C GLU A 124 -5.97 -13.76 8.00
N PRO A 125 -5.07 -13.10 8.75
CA PRO A 125 -5.14 -11.66 8.99
C PRO A 125 -5.19 -10.79 7.71
N GLN A 126 -4.42 -11.13 6.67
CA GLN A 126 -4.50 -10.38 5.41
C GLN A 126 -5.80 -10.66 4.66
N SER A 127 -6.43 -11.82 4.89
CA SER A 127 -7.75 -12.09 4.33
C SER A 127 -8.75 -11.07 4.88
N GLU A 128 -8.71 -10.77 6.18
CA GLU A 128 -9.53 -9.72 6.81
C GLU A 128 -9.27 -8.34 6.20
N THR A 129 -8.01 -7.97 6.00
CA THR A 129 -7.64 -6.67 5.39
C THR A 129 -8.18 -6.53 3.97
N ASN A 130 -7.95 -7.53 3.12
CA ASN A 130 -8.45 -7.52 1.74
C ASN A 130 -9.98 -7.56 1.69
N TRP A 131 -10.61 -8.27 2.64
CA TRP A 131 -12.06 -8.32 2.76
C TRP A 131 -12.67 -6.96 3.10
N ARG A 132 -12.10 -6.24 4.08
CA ARG A 132 -12.51 -4.87 4.43
C ARG A 132 -12.33 -3.90 3.26
N LEU A 133 -11.27 -4.04 2.47
CA LEU A 133 -11.10 -3.24 1.26
C LEU A 133 -12.20 -3.53 0.23
N ALA A 134 -12.59 -4.79 0.06
CA ALA A 134 -13.70 -5.16 -0.82
C ALA A 134 -15.06 -4.63 -0.30
N ASP A 135 -15.26 -4.59 1.01
CA ASP A 135 -16.44 -3.98 1.65
C ASP A 135 -16.53 -2.49 1.36
N ASN A 136 -15.42 -1.75 1.49
CA ASN A 136 -15.36 -0.31 1.24
C ASN A 136 -15.78 0.06 -0.19
N TYR A 137 -15.38 -0.77 -1.17
CA TYR A 137 -15.77 -0.59 -2.58
C TYR A 137 -17.08 -1.28 -2.96
N LYS A 138 -17.75 -1.92 -2.01
CA LYS A 138 -19.00 -2.67 -2.21
C LYS A 138 -18.89 -3.66 -3.39
N VAL A 139 -17.82 -4.46 -3.42
CA VAL A 139 -17.57 -5.41 -4.51
C VAL A 139 -18.25 -6.75 -4.18
N PRO A 140 -19.26 -7.18 -4.98
CA PRO A 140 -19.83 -8.52 -4.90
C PRO A 140 -18.77 -9.59 -5.04
N ARG A 141 -18.86 -10.64 -4.23
CA ARG A 141 -17.79 -11.63 -4.13
C ARG A 141 -18.29 -13.03 -3.87
N MET A 142 -17.47 -14.00 -4.24
CA MET A 142 -17.67 -15.41 -3.94
C MET A 142 -16.40 -16.01 -3.31
N GLY A 143 -16.56 -17.06 -2.50
CA GLY A 143 -15.44 -17.78 -1.91
C GLY A 143 -15.05 -19.01 -2.72
N PHE A 144 -13.74 -19.21 -2.88
CA PHE A 144 -13.16 -20.45 -3.40
C PHE A 144 -12.16 -21.02 -2.39
N VAL A 145 -12.55 -22.09 -1.71
CA VAL A 145 -11.67 -22.80 -0.78
C VAL A 145 -10.77 -23.74 -1.58
N ASN A 146 -9.52 -23.35 -1.75
CA ASN A 146 -8.50 -24.02 -2.53
C ASN A 146 -7.67 -24.98 -1.66
N LYS A 147 -6.80 -25.77 -2.29
CA LYS A 147 -5.91 -26.73 -1.59
C LYS A 147 -6.68 -27.85 -0.85
N MET A 148 -7.84 -28.24 -1.36
CA MET A 148 -8.61 -29.38 -0.80
C MET A 148 -7.84 -30.72 -0.83
N ASP A 149 -6.75 -30.79 -1.59
CA ASP A 149 -5.85 -31.95 -1.68
C ASP A 149 -4.84 -32.06 -0.53
N ARG A 150 -4.78 -31.07 0.36
CA ARG A 150 -3.79 -31.01 1.45
C ARG A 150 -4.28 -31.69 2.72
N GLN A 151 -3.33 -32.17 3.52
CA GLN A 151 -3.63 -32.74 4.83
C GLN A 151 -4.25 -31.67 5.75
N GLY A 152 -5.33 -32.03 6.44
CA GLY A 152 -6.09 -31.11 7.29
C GLY A 152 -7.04 -30.16 6.54
N ALA A 153 -7.25 -30.37 5.23
CA ALA A 153 -8.21 -29.60 4.44
C ALA A 153 -9.64 -29.78 4.98
N ASN A 154 -10.31 -28.67 5.31
CA ASN A 154 -11.68 -28.70 5.81
C ASN A 154 -12.51 -27.53 5.26
N PHE A 155 -13.32 -27.81 4.25
CA PHE A 155 -14.16 -26.81 3.58
C PHE A 155 -15.19 -26.14 4.51
N LEU A 156 -15.91 -26.94 5.28
CA LEU A 156 -17.00 -26.45 6.14
C LEU A 156 -16.48 -25.58 7.28
N LYS A 157 -15.31 -25.93 7.84
CA LYS A 157 -14.61 -25.11 8.84
C LYS A 157 -14.24 -23.74 8.28
N VAL A 158 -13.76 -23.66 7.04
CA VAL A 158 -13.44 -22.37 6.41
C VAL A 158 -14.71 -21.54 6.19
N CYS A 159 -15.82 -22.16 5.76
CA CYS A 159 -17.10 -21.45 5.65
C CYS A 159 -17.53 -20.87 7.01
N GLN A 160 -17.38 -21.63 8.09
CA GLN A 160 -17.68 -21.16 9.44
C GLN A 160 -16.75 -20.00 9.87
N GLN A 161 -15.45 -20.09 9.57
CA GLN A 161 -14.51 -19.00 9.86
C GLN A 161 -14.85 -17.72 9.09
N VAL A 162 -15.33 -17.80 7.85
CA VAL A 162 -15.80 -16.62 7.12
C VAL A 162 -17.01 -15.98 7.82
N LYS A 163 -17.96 -16.78 8.32
CA LYS A 163 -19.08 -16.26 9.14
C LYS A 163 -18.58 -15.61 10.43
N ASP A 164 -17.68 -16.26 11.15
CA ASP A 164 -17.29 -15.83 12.50
C ASP A 164 -16.28 -14.67 12.49
N MET A 165 -15.28 -14.71 11.61
CA MET A 165 -14.16 -13.76 11.58
C MET A 165 -14.42 -12.59 10.63
N LEU A 166 -15.01 -12.85 9.46
CA LEU A 166 -15.32 -11.81 8.45
C LEU A 166 -16.75 -11.27 8.56
N LYS A 167 -17.56 -11.81 9.48
CA LYS A 167 -18.95 -11.38 9.74
C LYS A 167 -19.82 -11.37 8.48
N SER A 168 -19.54 -12.29 7.56
CA SER A 168 -20.20 -12.38 6.25
C SER A 168 -20.93 -13.71 6.11
N ASN A 169 -22.13 -13.71 5.54
CA ASN A 169 -22.93 -14.94 5.42
C ASN A 169 -22.40 -15.87 4.32
N ALA A 170 -21.43 -16.70 4.67
CA ALA A 170 -20.85 -17.70 3.78
C ALA A 170 -21.77 -18.91 3.63
N VAL A 171 -22.32 -19.11 2.43
CA VAL A 171 -23.27 -20.20 2.16
C VAL A 171 -22.61 -21.23 1.23
N PRO A 172 -22.39 -22.47 1.70
CA PRO A 172 -21.95 -23.58 0.86
C PRO A 172 -22.92 -23.85 -0.28
N ILE A 173 -22.43 -23.80 -1.53
CA ILE A 173 -23.21 -24.23 -2.72
C ILE A 173 -22.69 -25.55 -3.30
N VAL A 174 -21.63 -26.10 -2.70
CA VAL A 174 -21.07 -27.42 -3.01
C VAL A 174 -20.67 -28.15 -1.73
N LEU A 175 -20.50 -29.47 -1.81
CA LEU A 175 -19.79 -30.27 -0.80
C LEU A 175 -18.64 -31.05 -1.44
N PRO A 176 -17.47 -31.14 -0.80
CA PRO A 176 -16.34 -31.90 -1.34
C PRO A 176 -16.58 -33.41 -1.30
N ILE A 177 -16.23 -34.12 -2.37
CA ILE A 177 -16.26 -35.59 -2.43
C ILE A 177 -14.83 -36.10 -2.19
N GLY A 178 -14.67 -36.81 -1.08
CA GLY A 178 -13.38 -37.27 -0.57
C GLY A 178 -12.63 -36.18 0.20
N GLU A 179 -11.59 -36.59 0.91
CA GLU A 179 -10.78 -35.72 1.76
C GLU A 179 -9.31 -35.81 1.36
N GLU A 180 -8.58 -34.69 1.53
CA GLU A 180 -7.13 -34.63 1.33
C GLU A 180 -6.70 -35.25 -0.02
N ALA A 181 -5.78 -36.22 -0.01
CA ALA A 181 -5.29 -36.89 -1.21
C ALA A 181 -6.38 -37.62 -2.01
N ASP A 182 -7.48 -38.03 -1.36
CA ASP A 182 -8.61 -38.73 -1.97
C ASP A 182 -9.70 -37.78 -2.50
N PHE A 183 -9.47 -36.46 -2.47
CA PHE A 183 -10.38 -35.48 -3.06
C PHE A 183 -10.53 -35.70 -4.58
N LYS A 184 -11.75 -36.01 -5.00
CA LYS A 184 -12.07 -36.42 -6.39
C LYS A 184 -13.05 -35.49 -7.09
N GLY A 185 -13.93 -34.84 -6.33
CA GLY A 185 -15.09 -34.19 -6.91
C GLY A 185 -15.81 -33.26 -5.95
N VAL A 186 -16.94 -32.73 -6.39
CA VAL A 186 -17.86 -31.97 -5.55
C VAL A 186 -19.31 -32.38 -5.84
N VAL A 187 -20.16 -32.30 -4.83
CA VAL A 187 -21.62 -32.33 -4.99
C VAL A 187 -22.11 -30.91 -5.21
N ASP A 188 -22.73 -30.65 -6.35
CA ASP A 188 -23.45 -29.41 -6.65
C ASP A 188 -24.78 -29.42 -5.88
N LEU A 189 -24.88 -28.61 -4.84
CA LEU A 189 -26.05 -28.56 -3.97
C LEU A 189 -27.23 -27.87 -4.64
N VAL A 190 -27.05 -27.08 -5.69
CA VAL A 190 -28.14 -26.40 -6.40
C VAL A 190 -28.82 -27.37 -7.36
N LYS A 191 -28.03 -28.10 -8.15
CA LYS A 191 -28.53 -29.15 -9.07
C LYS A 191 -28.77 -30.50 -8.43
N ASN A 192 -28.35 -30.66 -7.18
CA ASN A 192 -28.41 -31.90 -6.42
C ASN A 192 -27.75 -33.09 -7.15
N ARG A 193 -26.50 -32.91 -7.60
CA ARG A 193 -25.76 -33.91 -8.38
C ARG A 193 -24.29 -33.96 -8.01
N ALA A 194 -23.68 -35.14 -8.06
CA ALA A 194 -22.25 -35.32 -7.82
C ALA A 194 -21.43 -35.19 -9.12
N ILE A 195 -20.34 -34.45 -9.06
CA ILE A 195 -19.42 -34.16 -10.16
C ILE A 195 -18.04 -34.70 -9.81
N VAL A 196 -17.48 -35.55 -10.67
CA VAL A 196 -16.11 -36.07 -10.52
C VAL A 196 -15.31 -35.77 -11.78
N TRP A 197 -14.16 -35.10 -11.61
CA TRP A 197 -13.30 -34.70 -12.73
C TRP A 197 -12.35 -35.81 -13.15
N HIS A 198 -12.08 -35.87 -14.45
CA HIS A 198 -11.13 -36.83 -15.01
C HIS A 198 -9.69 -36.32 -14.87
N GLU A 199 -8.83 -37.12 -14.26
CA GLU A 199 -7.40 -36.77 -14.14
C GLU A 199 -6.68 -36.82 -15.50
N GLU A 200 -7.09 -37.74 -16.39
CA GLU A 200 -6.51 -37.91 -17.73
C GLU A 200 -6.62 -36.66 -18.61
N THR A 201 -7.72 -35.91 -18.43
CA THR A 201 -7.96 -34.66 -19.17
C THR A 201 -7.57 -33.43 -18.38
N GLN A 202 -6.84 -33.60 -17.26
CA GLN A 202 -6.48 -32.51 -16.35
C GLN A 202 -7.70 -31.70 -15.93
N GLY A 203 -8.83 -32.38 -15.70
CA GLY A 203 -10.11 -31.80 -15.29
C GLY A 203 -10.89 -31.08 -16.39
N ALA A 204 -10.46 -31.11 -17.65
CA ALA A 204 -11.23 -30.48 -18.74
C ALA A 204 -12.63 -31.12 -18.91
N THR A 205 -12.76 -32.41 -18.57
CA THR A 205 -14.03 -33.15 -18.59
C THR A 205 -14.35 -33.72 -17.20
N PHE A 206 -15.63 -33.98 -16.95
CA PHE A 206 -16.13 -34.55 -15.71
C PHE A 206 -17.33 -35.45 -15.97
N ASP A 207 -17.53 -36.44 -15.10
CA ASP A 207 -18.74 -37.26 -15.08
C ASP A 207 -19.71 -36.76 -14.02
N ILE A 208 -21.00 -36.90 -14.31
CA ILE A 208 -22.07 -36.77 -13.33
C ILE A 208 -22.37 -38.18 -12.82
N ILE A 209 -22.18 -38.38 -11.52
CA ILE A 209 -22.43 -39.65 -10.85
C ILE A 209 -23.57 -39.51 -9.84
N GLU A 210 -24.09 -40.64 -9.36
CA GLU A 210 -24.97 -40.63 -8.19
C GLU A 210 -24.20 -40.12 -6.96
N ILE A 211 -24.92 -39.44 -6.06
CA ILE A 211 -24.34 -38.93 -4.82
C ILE A 211 -23.84 -40.13 -3.99
N PRO A 212 -22.57 -40.11 -3.52
CA PRO A 212 -22.03 -41.17 -2.68
C PRO A 212 -22.92 -41.47 -1.47
N ALA A 213 -23.13 -42.75 -1.17
CA ALA A 213 -24.08 -43.20 -0.16
C ALA A 213 -23.79 -42.66 1.25
N ASP A 214 -22.51 -42.42 1.54
CA ASP A 214 -21.99 -41.84 2.78
C ASP A 214 -22.25 -40.32 2.91
N MET A 215 -22.60 -39.63 1.82
CA MET A 215 -22.84 -38.20 1.80
C MET A 215 -24.33 -37.82 1.66
N VAL A 216 -25.23 -38.78 1.46
CA VAL A 216 -26.65 -38.49 1.16
C VAL A 216 -27.31 -37.65 2.25
N ASP A 217 -27.06 -37.98 3.51
CA ASP A 217 -27.65 -37.26 4.66
C ASP A 217 -27.04 -35.84 4.80
N ASP A 218 -25.72 -35.71 4.64
CA ASP A 218 -25.04 -34.41 4.68
C ASP A 218 -25.50 -33.51 3.52
N VAL A 219 -25.61 -34.05 2.31
CA VAL A 219 -26.11 -33.30 1.14
C VAL A 219 -27.54 -32.83 1.38
N LYS A 220 -28.40 -33.67 1.95
CA LYS A 220 -29.77 -33.27 2.29
C LYS A 220 -29.79 -32.15 3.32
N GLN A 221 -28.96 -32.25 4.36
CA GLN A 221 -28.86 -31.22 5.40
C GLN A 221 -28.37 -29.88 4.83
N TYR A 222 -27.24 -29.88 4.12
CA TYR A 222 -26.64 -28.65 3.60
C TYR A 222 -27.44 -28.04 2.44
N ARG A 223 -28.11 -28.87 1.63
CA ARG A 223 -29.08 -28.37 0.65
C ARG A 223 -30.27 -27.71 1.33
N GLY A 224 -30.81 -28.29 2.41
CA GLY A 224 -31.88 -27.65 3.17
C GLY A 224 -31.45 -26.30 3.75
N GLN A 225 -30.25 -26.21 4.32
CA GLN A 225 -29.68 -24.94 4.80
C GLN A 225 -29.49 -23.91 3.67
N LEU A 226 -29.01 -24.34 2.50
CA LEU A 226 -28.89 -23.47 1.33
C LEU A 226 -30.25 -22.89 0.91
N ILE A 227 -31.28 -23.74 0.86
CA ILE A 227 -32.64 -23.32 0.49
C ILE A 227 -33.21 -22.39 1.57
N GLU A 228 -33.02 -22.69 2.86
CA GLU A 228 -33.45 -21.85 3.98
C GLU A 228 -32.83 -20.45 3.91
N GLU A 229 -31.52 -20.34 3.69
CA GLU A 229 -30.80 -19.06 3.60
C GLU A 229 -31.27 -18.24 2.38
N ILE A 230 -31.58 -18.89 1.25
CA ILE A 230 -32.11 -18.23 0.06
C ILE A 230 -33.57 -17.81 0.26
N ALA A 231 -34.37 -18.65 0.90
CA ALA A 231 -35.76 -18.36 1.23
C ALA A 231 -35.86 -17.20 2.23
N ALA A 232 -34.92 -17.07 3.17
CA ALA A 232 -34.85 -15.93 4.07
C ALA A 232 -34.60 -14.59 3.35
N TYR A 233 -34.04 -14.62 2.13
CA TYR A 233 -33.78 -13.44 1.31
C TYR A 233 -34.98 -13.03 0.42
N ASP A 234 -35.77 -13.99 -0.07
CA ASP A 234 -36.92 -13.75 -0.96
C ASP A 234 -38.24 -14.24 -0.32
N GLU A 235 -39.12 -13.30 0.03
CA GLU A 235 -40.42 -13.58 0.67
C GLU A 235 -41.26 -14.60 -0.11
N ASN A 236 -41.22 -14.60 -1.46
CA ASN A 236 -41.98 -15.55 -2.25
C ASN A 236 -41.42 -16.98 -2.13
N LEU A 237 -40.09 -17.09 -2.02
CA LEU A 237 -39.43 -18.38 -1.80
C LEU A 237 -39.66 -18.88 -0.37
N LEU A 238 -39.75 -17.98 0.61
CA LEU A 238 -40.12 -18.33 1.98
C LEU A 238 -41.50 -18.96 2.08
N GLU A 239 -42.51 -18.37 1.44
CA GLU A 239 -43.87 -18.93 1.41
C GLU A 239 -43.87 -20.34 0.79
N LYS A 240 -43.20 -20.51 -0.36
CA LYS A 240 -43.05 -21.82 -1.02
C LYS A 240 -42.33 -22.84 -0.15
N TYR A 241 -41.24 -22.43 0.51
CA TYR A 241 -40.46 -23.30 1.40
C TYR A 241 -41.30 -23.80 2.59
N MET A 242 -42.13 -22.93 3.18
CA MET A 242 -43.01 -23.28 4.31
C MET A 242 -44.12 -24.25 3.91
N GLU A 243 -44.57 -24.21 2.64
CA GLU A 243 -45.53 -25.16 2.10
C GLU A 243 -44.87 -26.51 1.75
N ASP A 244 -43.79 -26.49 0.97
CA ASP A 244 -42.98 -27.65 0.60
C ASP A 244 -41.56 -27.21 0.21
N GLU A 245 -40.56 -27.66 0.95
CA GLU A 245 -39.13 -27.43 0.70
C GLU A 245 -38.69 -27.84 -0.73
N ASN A 246 -39.35 -28.84 -1.33
CA ASN A 246 -39.00 -29.32 -2.67
C ASN A 246 -39.72 -28.56 -3.80
N SER A 247 -40.59 -27.60 -3.47
CA SER A 247 -41.33 -26.82 -4.47
C SER A 247 -40.48 -25.77 -5.19
N ILE A 248 -39.31 -25.43 -4.63
CA ILE A 248 -38.38 -24.45 -5.17
C ILE A 248 -37.56 -25.08 -6.30
N THR A 249 -37.65 -24.46 -7.49
CA THR A 249 -36.97 -24.95 -8.70
C THR A 249 -35.50 -24.53 -8.75
N GLU A 250 -34.69 -25.22 -9.56
CA GLU A 250 -33.27 -24.88 -9.76
C GLU A 250 -33.09 -23.43 -10.23
N ASP A 251 -33.92 -22.98 -11.18
CA ASP A 251 -33.84 -21.63 -11.75
C ASP A 251 -34.18 -20.54 -10.72
N GLU A 252 -35.12 -20.82 -9.80
CA GLU A 252 -35.44 -19.94 -8.68
C GLU A 252 -34.27 -19.83 -7.70
N ILE A 253 -33.62 -20.96 -7.36
CA ILE A 253 -32.41 -20.98 -6.53
C ILE A 253 -31.31 -20.13 -7.18
N HIS A 254 -31.02 -20.33 -8.47
CA HIS A 254 -29.99 -19.54 -9.17
C HIS A 254 -30.32 -18.05 -9.19
N THR A 255 -31.58 -17.69 -9.41
CA THR A 255 -32.03 -16.30 -9.50
C THR A 255 -31.87 -15.59 -8.17
N ALA A 256 -32.38 -16.20 -7.08
CA ALA A 256 -32.30 -15.61 -5.75
C ALA A 256 -30.86 -15.59 -5.21
N LEU A 257 -30.08 -16.65 -5.44
CA LEU A 257 -28.67 -16.67 -5.05
C LEU A 257 -27.85 -15.61 -5.79
N ARG A 258 -28.12 -15.36 -7.08
CA ARG A 258 -27.49 -14.27 -7.82
C ARG A 258 -27.85 -12.92 -7.21
N ALA A 259 -29.13 -12.66 -6.96
CA ALA A 259 -29.58 -11.41 -6.35
C ALA A 259 -28.90 -11.17 -4.98
N ALA A 260 -28.91 -12.19 -4.11
CA ALA A 260 -28.26 -12.12 -2.80
C ALA A 260 -26.72 -11.94 -2.88
N THR A 261 -26.08 -12.46 -3.93
CA THR A 261 -24.65 -12.26 -4.19
C THR A 261 -24.35 -10.82 -4.61
N LEU A 262 -25.18 -10.25 -5.50
CA LEU A 262 -25.05 -8.86 -5.95
C LEU A 262 -25.24 -7.87 -4.79
N ASP A 263 -26.16 -8.17 -3.89
CA ASP A 263 -26.44 -7.35 -2.69
C ASP A 263 -25.46 -7.65 -1.54
N MET A 264 -24.48 -8.56 -1.74
CA MET A 264 -23.51 -9.01 -0.75
C MET A 264 -24.13 -9.57 0.54
N SER A 265 -25.41 -9.95 0.49
CA SER A 265 -26.13 -10.56 1.63
C SER A 265 -25.73 -12.02 1.82
N ILE A 266 -25.39 -12.71 0.74
CA ILE A 266 -24.86 -14.07 0.73
C ILE A 266 -23.54 -14.10 -0.03
N ILE A 267 -22.56 -14.83 0.50
CA ILE A 267 -21.31 -15.15 -0.19
C ILE A 267 -21.37 -16.62 -0.60
N PRO A 268 -21.55 -16.94 -1.90
CA PRO A 268 -21.52 -18.32 -2.37
C PRO A 268 -20.13 -18.93 -2.17
N MET A 269 -20.06 -20.07 -1.47
CA MET A 269 -18.81 -20.78 -1.19
C MET A 269 -18.69 -22.02 -2.07
N THR A 270 -17.57 -22.08 -2.79
CA THR A 270 -17.15 -23.21 -3.62
C THR A 270 -15.82 -23.77 -3.12
N CYS A 271 -15.44 -24.98 -3.53
CA CYS A 271 -14.16 -25.58 -3.17
C CYS A 271 -13.50 -26.32 -4.34
N GLY A 272 -12.20 -26.51 -4.25
CA GLY A 272 -11.44 -27.29 -5.22
C GLY A 272 -9.95 -27.40 -4.90
N SER A 273 -9.22 -27.95 -5.85
CA SER A 273 -7.77 -27.98 -5.84
C SER A 273 -7.26 -27.54 -7.21
N SER A 274 -6.73 -26.31 -7.27
CA SER A 274 -6.09 -25.80 -8.48
C SER A 274 -4.81 -26.57 -8.83
N PHE A 275 -4.14 -27.17 -7.83
CA PHE A 275 -2.97 -28.03 -8.05
C PHE A 275 -3.36 -29.36 -8.72
N LYS A 276 -4.44 -30.00 -8.23
CA LYS A 276 -4.96 -31.26 -8.78
C LYS A 276 -5.96 -31.07 -9.93
N ASN A 277 -6.14 -29.84 -10.42
CA ASN A 277 -6.96 -29.53 -11.58
C ASN A 277 -8.47 -29.84 -11.41
N LYS A 278 -8.99 -29.73 -10.19
CA LYS A 278 -10.38 -30.08 -9.81
C LYS A 278 -11.08 -28.86 -9.22
N GLY A 279 -12.31 -28.57 -9.65
CA GLY A 279 -13.17 -27.52 -9.05
C GLY A 279 -13.05 -26.11 -9.66
N VAL A 280 -11.94 -25.76 -10.31
CA VAL A 280 -11.75 -24.44 -10.94
C VAL A 280 -12.79 -24.17 -12.04
N GLN A 281 -13.18 -25.21 -12.78
CA GLN A 281 -14.19 -25.16 -13.84
C GLN A 281 -15.58 -24.82 -13.27
N PHE A 282 -15.94 -25.45 -12.14
CA PHE A 282 -17.19 -25.15 -11.46
C PHE A 282 -17.19 -23.73 -10.90
N MET A 283 -16.05 -23.27 -10.38
CA MET A 283 -15.88 -21.88 -9.95
C MET A 283 -16.10 -20.91 -11.12
N LEU A 284 -15.56 -21.18 -12.32
CA LEU A 284 -15.79 -20.35 -13.52
C LEU A 284 -17.27 -20.32 -13.93
N ASP A 285 -17.96 -21.46 -13.86
CA ASP A 285 -19.40 -21.53 -14.10
C ASP A 285 -20.19 -20.71 -13.06
N ALA A 286 -19.79 -20.78 -11.79
CA ALA A 286 -20.36 -19.98 -10.71
C ALA A 286 -20.09 -18.47 -10.90
N VAL A 287 -18.92 -18.07 -11.41
CA VAL A 287 -18.63 -16.68 -11.79
C VAL A 287 -19.60 -16.19 -12.86
N CYS A 288 -19.86 -17.00 -13.90
CA CYS A 288 -20.85 -16.66 -14.92
C CYS A 288 -22.25 -16.47 -14.33
N ARG A 289 -22.66 -17.37 -13.42
CA ARG A 289 -23.99 -17.36 -12.82
C ARG A 289 -24.21 -16.23 -11.81
N TYR A 290 -23.28 -16.05 -10.87
CA TYR A 290 -23.55 -15.27 -9.66
C TYR A 290 -22.82 -13.93 -9.60
N LEU A 291 -21.64 -13.80 -10.22
CA LEU A 291 -20.91 -12.52 -10.21
C LEU A 291 -21.51 -11.51 -11.20
N PRO A 292 -21.35 -10.20 -10.92
CA PRO A 292 -21.92 -9.13 -11.72
C PRO A 292 -21.27 -9.00 -13.10
N SER A 293 -22.08 -8.53 -14.03
CA SER A 293 -21.71 -7.91 -15.28
C SER A 293 -21.67 -6.38 -15.12
N PRO A 294 -21.03 -5.65 -16.05
CA PRO A 294 -21.11 -4.19 -16.08
C PRO A 294 -22.54 -3.63 -16.12
N MET A 295 -23.52 -4.41 -16.59
CA MET A 295 -24.93 -4.00 -16.66
C MET A 295 -25.68 -4.10 -15.34
N ASP A 296 -25.17 -4.86 -14.36
CA ASP A 296 -25.79 -4.98 -13.04
C ASP A 296 -25.55 -3.71 -12.18
N LYS A 297 -24.70 -2.79 -12.64
CA LYS A 297 -24.54 -1.44 -12.07
C LYS A 297 -25.30 -0.44 -12.94
N GLU A 298 -26.21 0.34 -12.36
CA GLU A 298 -27.07 1.28 -13.10
C GLU A 298 -26.26 2.35 -13.85
N ALA A 299 -25.28 2.96 -13.18
CA ALA A 299 -24.37 3.96 -13.73
C ALA A 299 -23.12 4.11 -12.87
N ILE A 300 -22.06 4.65 -13.45
CA ILE A 300 -20.95 5.20 -12.67
C ILE A 300 -21.29 6.65 -12.27
N GLU A 301 -21.10 6.96 -10.99
CA GLU A 301 -21.27 8.29 -10.43
C GLU A 301 -19.98 9.10 -10.52
N GLY A 302 -20.12 10.41 -10.72
CA GLY A 302 -19.04 11.38 -10.69
C GLY A 302 -19.58 12.80 -10.51
N THR A 303 -18.70 13.79 -10.57
CA THR A 303 -19.06 15.20 -10.44
C THR A 303 -18.68 16.00 -11.67
N ASN A 304 -19.43 17.07 -11.95
CA ASN A 304 -19.04 18.06 -12.94
C ASN A 304 -17.87 18.90 -12.39
N PRO A 305 -16.72 19.00 -13.07
CA PRO A 305 -15.60 19.81 -12.57
C PRO A 305 -15.90 21.31 -12.49
N ASP A 306 -16.88 21.82 -13.23
CA ASP A 306 -17.21 23.25 -13.25
C ASP A 306 -18.30 23.65 -12.24
N THR A 307 -19.24 22.72 -11.94
CA THR A 307 -20.42 23.01 -11.11
C THR A 307 -20.49 22.21 -9.82
N ASP A 308 -19.62 21.21 -9.62
CA ASP A 308 -19.65 20.22 -8.54
C ASP A 308 -20.98 19.45 -8.42
N GLU A 309 -21.85 19.52 -9.43
CA GLU A 309 -23.11 18.78 -9.44
C GLU A 309 -22.87 17.29 -9.76
N PRO A 310 -23.63 16.38 -9.13
CA PRO A 310 -23.51 14.95 -9.40
C PRO A 310 -23.97 14.61 -10.82
N ILE A 311 -23.15 13.85 -11.54
CA ILE A 311 -23.41 13.36 -12.90
C ILE A 311 -23.24 11.84 -12.91
N THR A 312 -24.10 11.16 -13.67
CA THR A 312 -24.01 9.71 -13.89
C THR A 312 -23.71 9.38 -15.35
N ARG A 313 -23.02 8.26 -15.59
CA ARG A 313 -22.82 7.68 -16.93
C ARG A 313 -23.23 6.20 -16.94
N LYS A 314 -24.08 5.82 -17.90
CA LYS A 314 -24.53 4.44 -18.02
C LYS A 314 -23.46 3.58 -18.71
N PRO A 315 -23.38 2.28 -18.39
CA PRO A 315 -22.51 1.34 -19.08
C PRO A 315 -23.02 1.06 -20.50
N SER A 316 -22.87 2.03 -21.40
CA SER A 316 -23.30 1.97 -22.79
C SER A 316 -22.28 2.62 -23.72
N VAL A 317 -22.11 2.04 -24.91
CA VAL A 317 -21.26 2.60 -25.98
C VAL A 317 -21.83 3.91 -26.55
N SER A 318 -23.13 4.16 -26.36
CA SER A 318 -23.78 5.40 -26.80
C SER A 318 -23.57 6.59 -25.87
N ASP A 319 -23.23 6.34 -24.60
CA ASP A 319 -23.00 7.40 -23.62
C ASP A 319 -21.62 8.07 -23.86
N PRO A 320 -21.40 9.30 -23.37
CA PRO A 320 -20.09 9.95 -23.49
C PRO A 320 -18.99 9.12 -22.83
N PHE A 321 -17.79 9.14 -23.42
CA PHE A 321 -16.66 8.37 -22.91
C PHE A 321 -16.27 8.79 -21.49
N ALA A 322 -16.16 7.83 -20.59
CA ALA A 322 -15.61 8.01 -19.24
C ALA A 322 -14.85 6.76 -18.82
N ALA A 323 -13.62 6.96 -18.36
CA ALA A 323 -12.73 5.91 -17.92
C ALA A 323 -11.89 6.37 -16.71
N LEU A 324 -11.46 5.39 -15.90
CA LEU A 324 -10.56 5.63 -14.77
C LEU A 324 -9.21 4.98 -15.04
N ALA A 325 -8.14 5.75 -15.01
CA ALA A 325 -6.78 5.24 -15.02
C ALA A 325 -6.45 4.71 -13.63
N PHE A 326 -6.13 3.41 -13.50
CA PHE A 326 -5.94 2.77 -12.19
C PHE A 326 -4.53 2.23 -11.97
N LYS A 327 -3.71 2.16 -13.01
CA LYS A 327 -2.32 1.71 -12.90
C LYS A 327 -1.46 2.34 -13.99
N ILE A 328 -0.31 2.89 -13.60
CA ILE A 328 0.75 3.29 -14.52
C ILE A 328 1.86 2.24 -14.46
N ALA A 329 2.39 1.86 -15.61
CA ALA A 329 3.54 0.98 -15.71
C ALA A 329 4.48 1.48 -16.81
N THR A 330 5.78 1.31 -16.60
CA THR A 330 6.77 1.60 -17.65
C THR A 330 7.16 0.31 -18.36
N ASP A 331 6.91 0.27 -19.67
CA ASP A 331 7.35 -0.82 -20.54
C ASP A 331 8.63 -0.43 -21.30
N PRO A 332 9.64 -1.32 -21.39
CA PRO A 332 10.90 -1.03 -22.10
C PRO A 332 10.74 -0.73 -23.60
N PHE A 333 9.70 -1.25 -24.26
CA PHE A 333 9.49 -1.18 -25.70
C PHE A 333 8.48 -0.09 -26.09
N VAL A 334 7.38 0.03 -25.34
CA VAL A 334 6.29 0.98 -25.68
C VAL A 334 6.28 2.24 -24.79
N GLY A 335 7.12 2.30 -23.76
CA GLY A 335 7.20 3.43 -22.84
C GLY A 335 6.11 3.38 -21.77
N ARG A 336 5.54 4.54 -21.40
CA ARG A 336 4.52 4.61 -20.34
C ARG A 336 3.19 4.02 -20.81
N LEU A 337 2.68 3.07 -20.04
CA LEU A 337 1.37 2.46 -20.16
C LEU A 337 0.47 2.98 -19.04
N ALA A 338 -0.71 3.49 -19.40
CA ALA A 338 -1.77 3.79 -18.46
C ALA A 338 -2.86 2.74 -18.61
N PHE A 339 -3.02 1.88 -17.63
CA PHE A 339 -4.14 0.95 -17.55
C PHE A 339 -5.38 1.71 -17.10
N PHE A 340 -6.47 1.52 -17.82
CA PHE A 340 -7.73 2.16 -17.53
C PHE A 340 -8.90 1.20 -17.71
N ARG A 341 -9.96 1.45 -16.95
CA ARG A 341 -11.27 0.82 -17.14
C ARG A 341 -12.20 1.81 -17.82
N ALA A 342 -12.78 1.42 -18.95
CA ALA A 342 -13.83 2.19 -19.61
C ALA A 342 -15.18 1.87 -18.97
N TYR A 343 -15.85 2.89 -18.41
CA TYR A 343 -17.17 2.74 -17.81
C TYR A 343 -18.29 3.05 -18.80
N SER A 344 -18.10 4.02 -19.68
CA SER A 344 -19.08 4.43 -20.68
C SER A 344 -18.42 4.86 -21.98
N GLY A 345 -19.20 4.87 -23.06
CA GLY A 345 -18.79 5.26 -24.40
C GLY A 345 -17.80 4.29 -25.04
N GLY A 346 -16.97 4.84 -25.93
CA GLY A 346 -15.86 4.12 -26.52
C GLY A 346 -14.77 5.08 -26.97
N LEU A 347 -13.55 4.55 -27.06
CA LEU A 347 -12.35 5.33 -27.38
C LEU A 347 -11.59 4.65 -28.51
N ASP A 348 -11.40 5.37 -29.62
CA ASP A 348 -10.62 4.92 -30.75
C ASP A 348 -9.13 5.26 -30.56
N ALA A 349 -8.25 4.38 -31.02
CA ALA A 349 -6.82 4.64 -31.03
C ALA A 349 -6.49 5.86 -31.93
N GLY A 350 -5.64 6.75 -31.43
CA GLY A 350 -5.25 7.99 -32.10
C GLY A 350 -6.11 9.22 -31.73
N SER A 351 -7.15 9.04 -30.94
CA SER A 351 -8.07 10.09 -30.49
C SER A 351 -7.57 10.86 -29.26
N TYR A 352 -8.37 11.80 -28.78
CA TYR A 352 -8.06 12.67 -27.64
C TYR A 352 -9.05 12.44 -26.51
N VAL A 353 -8.56 12.48 -25.27
CA VAL A 353 -9.35 12.47 -24.04
C VAL A 353 -9.02 13.70 -23.21
N LEU A 354 -9.97 14.14 -22.38
CA LEU A 354 -9.73 15.15 -21.36
C LEU A 354 -9.30 14.46 -20.06
N ASN A 355 -8.14 14.86 -19.52
CA ASN A 355 -7.76 14.54 -18.14
C ASN A 355 -8.31 15.65 -17.23
N THR A 356 -9.29 15.31 -16.40
CA THR A 356 -9.96 16.32 -15.55
C THR A 356 -9.10 16.85 -14.40
N ARG A 357 -8.10 16.09 -13.92
CA ARG A 357 -7.16 16.58 -12.89
C ARG A 357 -6.30 17.73 -13.41
N SER A 358 -5.74 17.57 -14.61
CA SER A 358 -4.81 18.55 -15.19
C SER A 358 -5.49 19.57 -16.10
N GLY A 359 -6.74 19.31 -16.51
CA GLY A 359 -7.46 20.09 -17.53
C GLY A 359 -6.89 19.93 -18.93
N ASN A 360 -5.89 19.05 -19.13
CA ASN A 360 -5.19 18.90 -20.38
C ASN A 360 -5.88 17.90 -21.32
N LYS A 361 -5.76 18.18 -22.63
CA LYS A 361 -6.13 17.23 -23.67
C LYS A 361 -4.98 16.26 -23.91
N GLU A 362 -5.23 14.99 -23.64
CA GLU A 362 -4.27 13.91 -23.79
C GLU A 362 -4.56 13.12 -25.07
N ARG A 363 -3.53 12.91 -25.90
CA ARG A 363 -3.66 12.12 -27.12
C ARG A 363 -3.34 10.66 -26.83
N ILE A 364 -4.31 9.78 -27.01
CA ILE A 364 -4.12 8.34 -26.85
C ILE A 364 -3.66 7.77 -28.20
N SER A 365 -2.37 7.50 -28.34
CA SER A 365 -1.78 7.13 -29.63
C SER A 365 -2.10 5.70 -30.03
N ARG A 366 -2.06 4.77 -29.06
CA ARG A 366 -2.38 3.34 -29.25
C ARG A 366 -3.07 2.81 -27.99
N ILE A 367 -3.89 1.77 -28.19
CA ILE A 367 -4.58 1.05 -27.13
C ILE A 367 -4.18 -0.42 -27.24
N TYR A 368 -3.94 -1.06 -26.10
CA TYR A 368 -3.54 -2.46 -26.02
C TYR A 368 -4.47 -3.23 -25.07
N GLN A 369 -4.89 -4.42 -25.51
CA GLN A 369 -5.43 -5.46 -24.64
C GLN A 369 -4.26 -6.26 -24.05
N MET A 370 -4.11 -6.21 -22.73
CA MET A 370 -3.01 -6.86 -22.05
C MET A 370 -3.30 -8.34 -21.79
N HIS A 371 -2.27 -9.16 -21.93
CA HIS A 371 -2.27 -10.54 -21.49
C HIS A 371 -0.99 -10.77 -20.69
N ALA A 372 -1.09 -10.58 -19.37
CA ALA A 372 0.07 -10.44 -18.48
C ALA A 372 1.03 -9.35 -19.02
N ASN A 373 2.21 -9.75 -19.51
CA ASN A 373 3.22 -8.85 -20.09
C ASN A 373 3.15 -8.72 -21.63
N LYS A 374 2.24 -9.41 -22.32
CA LYS A 374 2.10 -9.33 -23.78
C LYS A 374 1.06 -8.28 -24.18
N GLN A 375 1.44 -7.38 -25.08
CA GLN A 375 0.57 -6.30 -25.55
C GLN A 375 -0.09 -6.69 -26.88
N ASN A 376 -1.43 -6.77 -26.92
CA ASN A 376 -2.18 -7.00 -28.15
C ASN A 376 -2.82 -5.68 -28.60
N PRO A 377 -2.40 -5.06 -29.71
CA PRO A 377 -2.96 -3.78 -30.15
C PRO A 377 -4.42 -3.93 -30.55
N ILE A 378 -5.26 -2.99 -30.13
CA ILE A 378 -6.67 -2.89 -30.51
C ILE A 378 -6.97 -1.51 -31.09
N GLU A 379 -7.92 -1.46 -32.03
CA GLU A 379 -8.30 -0.22 -32.70
C GLU A 379 -9.24 0.65 -31.83
N ARG A 380 -10.06 0.02 -30.99
CA ARG A 380 -11.06 0.67 -30.17
C ARG A 380 -11.29 -0.11 -28.87
N ILE A 381 -11.56 0.60 -27.80
CA ILE A 381 -12.04 0.05 -26.52
C ILE A 381 -13.45 0.59 -26.22
N GLU A 382 -14.31 -0.24 -25.65
CA GLU A 382 -15.73 0.07 -25.40
C GLU A 382 -16.04 0.01 -23.90
N ALA A 383 -17.21 0.52 -23.50
CA ALA A 383 -17.72 0.45 -22.13
C ALA A 383 -17.66 -0.98 -21.58
N GLY A 384 -17.19 -1.13 -20.34
CA GLY A 384 -17.05 -2.41 -19.66
C GLY A 384 -15.70 -3.11 -19.86
N ASP A 385 -14.82 -2.62 -20.75
CA ASP A 385 -13.49 -3.18 -20.96
C ASP A 385 -12.39 -2.54 -20.11
N ILE A 386 -11.30 -3.30 -19.96
CA ILE A 386 -10.05 -2.88 -19.32
C ILE A 386 -8.94 -2.98 -20.35
N GLY A 387 -8.16 -1.91 -20.53
CA GLY A 387 -7.07 -1.86 -21.49
C GLY A 387 -5.94 -0.92 -21.05
N ALA A 388 -4.90 -0.82 -21.87
CA ALA A 388 -3.75 0.04 -21.62
C ALA A 388 -3.55 1.05 -22.76
N ALA A 389 -3.39 2.33 -22.41
CA ALA A 389 -3.15 3.44 -23.32
C ALA A 389 -1.66 3.82 -23.37
N VAL A 390 -1.19 4.22 -24.55
CA VAL A 390 0.19 4.72 -24.78
C VAL A 390 0.16 6.06 -25.50
N GLY A 391 1.17 6.89 -25.24
CA GLY A 391 1.43 8.14 -25.97
C GLY A 391 0.88 9.39 -25.29
N PHE A 392 0.43 9.28 -24.04
CA PHE A 392 -0.01 10.39 -23.21
C PHE A 392 1.16 11.14 -22.56
N LYS A 393 0.91 12.38 -22.14
CA LYS A 393 1.88 13.27 -21.50
C LYS A 393 1.77 13.24 -19.98
N ASP A 394 0.59 13.47 -19.41
CA ASP A 394 0.38 13.57 -17.96
C ASP A 394 -0.91 12.84 -17.54
N ILE A 395 -0.88 11.50 -17.56
CA ILE A 395 -1.91 10.65 -16.95
C ILE A 395 -1.27 9.93 -15.77
N LYS A 396 -1.92 9.99 -14.61
CA LYS A 396 -1.51 9.33 -13.37
C LYS A 396 -2.57 8.35 -12.88
N THR A 397 -2.16 7.47 -11.98
CA THR A 397 -3.07 6.58 -11.26
C THR A 397 -4.13 7.41 -10.51
N GLY A 398 -5.41 7.10 -10.71
CA GLY A 398 -6.56 7.82 -10.15
C GLY A 398 -7.16 8.88 -11.08
N ASP A 399 -6.52 9.20 -12.21
CA ASP A 399 -7.02 10.22 -13.14
C ASP A 399 -8.27 9.72 -13.89
N THR A 400 -9.24 10.62 -14.09
CA THR A 400 -10.40 10.38 -14.96
C THR A 400 -10.08 10.82 -16.38
N LEU A 401 -10.34 9.93 -17.33
CA LEU A 401 -10.22 10.17 -18.77
C LEU A 401 -11.63 10.25 -19.37
N CYS A 402 -12.02 11.39 -19.91
CA CYS A 402 -13.39 11.59 -20.40
C CYS A 402 -13.48 12.32 -21.75
N ASP A 403 -14.69 12.36 -22.30
CA ASP A 403 -15.02 13.18 -23.47
C ASP A 403 -14.88 14.68 -23.18
N GLU A 404 -14.26 15.41 -24.10
CA GLU A 404 -13.97 16.85 -23.95
C GLU A 404 -15.24 17.69 -23.74
N LYS A 405 -16.35 17.32 -24.40
CA LYS A 405 -17.59 18.11 -24.35
C LYS A 405 -18.46 17.76 -23.16
N HIS A 406 -18.17 16.65 -22.49
CA HIS A 406 -18.97 16.13 -21.39
C HIS A 406 -18.09 15.74 -20.20
N PRO A 407 -17.36 16.71 -19.62
CA PRO A 407 -16.41 16.45 -18.56
C PRO A 407 -17.08 15.82 -17.33
N ILE A 408 -16.38 14.89 -16.70
CA ILE A 408 -16.80 14.22 -15.47
C ILE A 408 -15.56 13.86 -14.66
N VAL A 409 -15.65 14.02 -13.33
CA VAL A 409 -14.65 13.56 -12.39
C VAL A 409 -15.20 12.33 -11.69
N LEU A 410 -14.56 11.18 -11.88
CA LEU A 410 -14.90 9.96 -11.15
C LEU A 410 -14.22 10.00 -9.77
N GLU A 411 -14.81 9.30 -8.80
CA GLU A 411 -14.23 9.15 -7.47
C GLU A 411 -12.80 8.59 -7.55
N SER A 412 -11.85 9.37 -7.02
CA SER A 412 -10.42 9.02 -6.99
C SER A 412 -10.11 8.06 -5.85
N MET A 413 -9.02 7.32 -5.99
CA MET A 413 -8.54 6.41 -4.95
C MET A 413 -7.78 7.19 -3.88
N VAL A 414 -8.07 6.90 -2.61
CA VAL A 414 -7.27 7.38 -1.48
C VAL A 414 -6.20 6.34 -1.17
N PHE A 415 -4.94 6.76 -1.24
CA PHE A 415 -3.79 5.93 -0.90
C PHE A 415 -3.33 6.20 0.53
N PRO A 416 -2.96 5.17 1.30
CA PRO A 416 -2.42 5.35 2.64
C PRO A 416 -1.02 5.98 2.58
N ASP A 417 -0.64 6.65 3.65
CA ASP A 417 0.71 7.19 3.80
C ASP A 417 1.74 6.05 3.97
N PRO A 418 2.97 6.23 3.45
CA PRO A 418 4.06 5.29 3.65
C PRO A 418 4.40 5.12 5.14
N VAL A 419 4.78 3.91 5.54
CA VAL A 419 4.98 3.54 6.95
C VAL A 419 6.45 3.30 7.33
N ILE A 420 7.33 3.04 6.36
CA ILE A 420 8.77 2.86 6.59
C ILE A 420 9.55 3.77 5.64
N GLY A 421 10.65 4.36 6.13
CA GLY A 421 11.60 5.10 5.31
C GLY A 421 13.03 4.61 5.51
N ILE A 422 13.80 4.55 4.42
CA ILE A 422 15.25 4.26 4.43
C ILE A 422 16.01 5.35 3.69
N ALA A 423 17.23 5.64 4.13
CA ALA A 423 18.13 6.51 3.40
C ALA A 423 18.84 5.71 2.30
N ILE A 424 18.90 6.29 1.10
CA ILE A 424 19.64 5.71 -0.03
C ILE A 424 20.66 6.69 -0.57
N GLU A 425 21.84 6.16 -0.89
CA GLU A 425 22.92 6.92 -1.50
C GLU A 425 23.46 6.19 -2.73
N PRO A 426 23.70 6.88 -3.85
CA PRO A 426 24.24 6.24 -5.04
C PRO A 426 25.69 5.83 -4.79
N LYS A 427 26.07 4.62 -5.23
CA LYS A 427 27.45 4.14 -5.05
C LYS A 427 28.48 4.98 -5.80
N THR A 428 28.08 5.62 -6.90
CA THR A 428 28.95 6.47 -7.69
C THR A 428 28.31 7.82 -7.98
N LYS A 429 29.12 8.88 -8.13
CA LYS A 429 28.62 10.21 -8.50
C LYS A 429 27.91 10.25 -9.85
N ALA A 430 28.26 9.35 -10.77
CA ALA A 430 27.65 9.25 -12.09
C ALA A 430 26.21 8.69 -12.03
N ASP A 431 25.85 8.04 -10.93
CA ASP A 431 24.54 7.44 -10.75
C ASP A 431 23.54 8.37 -10.05
N VAL A 432 23.97 9.56 -9.58
CA VAL A 432 23.09 10.54 -8.92
C VAL A 432 21.92 10.96 -9.83
N ASP A 433 22.22 11.36 -11.07
CA ASP A 433 21.19 11.80 -12.03
C ASP A 433 20.25 10.65 -12.43
N LYS A 434 20.82 9.45 -12.65
CA LYS A 434 20.05 8.25 -12.98
C LYS A 434 19.16 7.80 -11.83
N MET A 435 19.67 7.91 -10.60
CA MET A 435 18.92 7.60 -9.37
C MET A 435 17.70 8.51 -9.27
N GLY A 436 17.87 9.83 -9.46
CA GLY A 436 16.75 10.77 -9.47
C GLY A 436 15.68 10.43 -10.52
N MET A 437 16.11 10.09 -11.74
CA MET A 437 15.19 9.67 -12.81
C MET A 437 14.48 8.34 -12.51
N ALA A 438 15.18 7.35 -11.95
CA ALA A 438 14.61 6.06 -11.61
C ALA A 438 13.57 6.19 -10.49
N LEU A 439 13.91 6.90 -9.43
CA LEU A 439 13.03 7.18 -8.29
C LEU A 439 11.76 7.92 -8.71
N ALA A 440 11.88 8.92 -9.60
CA ALA A 440 10.72 9.65 -10.12
C ALA A 440 9.77 8.74 -10.92
N LYS A 441 10.31 7.81 -11.72
CA LYS A 441 9.49 6.84 -12.47
C LYS A 441 8.81 5.82 -11.55
N LEU A 442 9.53 5.31 -10.55
CA LEU A 442 8.98 4.36 -9.58
C LEU A 442 7.88 5.00 -8.72
N ALA A 443 8.04 6.28 -8.34
CA ALA A 443 7.00 7.04 -7.63
C ALA A 443 5.79 7.39 -8.53
N GLU A 444 5.95 7.42 -9.86
CA GLU A 444 4.83 7.57 -10.80
C GLU A 444 4.02 6.27 -10.91
N GLU A 445 4.66 5.10 -10.79
CA GLU A 445 4.02 3.79 -10.83
C GLU A 445 3.30 3.43 -9.52
N ASP A 446 3.90 3.79 -8.38
CA ASP A 446 3.36 3.52 -7.04
C ASP A 446 3.14 4.82 -6.23
N PRO A 447 1.88 5.24 -6.04
CA PRO A 447 1.57 6.45 -5.27
C PRO A 447 1.85 6.32 -3.76
N THR A 448 2.05 5.11 -3.24
CA THR A 448 2.46 4.86 -1.84
C THR A 448 3.98 4.89 -1.65
N PHE A 449 4.74 5.03 -2.74
CA PHE A 449 6.17 5.23 -2.70
C PHE A 449 6.51 6.72 -2.79
N THR A 450 7.15 7.26 -1.75
CA THR A 450 7.53 8.67 -1.71
C THR A 450 9.03 8.84 -1.62
N VAL A 451 9.51 9.92 -2.23
CA VAL A 451 10.93 10.25 -2.28
C VAL A 451 11.07 11.67 -1.81
N ARG A 452 11.86 11.88 -0.75
CA ARG A 452 12.17 13.20 -0.22
C ARG A 452 13.68 13.35 -0.08
N THR A 453 14.18 14.54 -0.39
CA THR A 453 15.54 14.91 -0.02
C THR A 453 15.46 15.63 1.31
N ASP A 454 16.14 15.09 2.32
CA ASP A 454 16.30 15.72 3.60
C ASP A 454 17.22 16.94 3.42
N GLN A 455 16.72 18.14 3.73
CA GLN A 455 17.52 19.36 3.53
C GLN A 455 18.62 19.54 4.57
N ALA A 456 18.50 18.89 5.74
CA ALA A 456 19.49 18.98 6.81
C ALA A 456 20.65 18.02 6.57
N SER A 457 20.36 16.75 6.26
CA SER A 457 21.40 15.74 5.99
C SER A 457 21.87 15.70 4.53
N GLY A 458 21.07 16.24 3.60
CA GLY A 458 21.31 16.14 2.16
C GLY A 458 21.06 14.74 1.58
N GLN A 459 20.57 13.80 2.40
CA GLN A 459 20.32 12.42 1.98
C GLN A 459 18.97 12.31 1.27
N THR A 460 18.89 11.37 0.33
CA THR A 460 17.63 10.97 -0.29
C THR A 460 16.99 9.90 0.56
N ILE A 461 15.81 10.18 1.12
CA ILE A 461 15.02 9.24 1.90
C ILE A 461 13.89 8.74 1.01
N ILE A 462 13.81 7.42 0.85
CA ILE A 462 12.70 6.75 0.19
C ILE A 462 11.79 6.14 1.25
N SER A 463 10.47 6.25 1.06
CA SER A 463 9.48 5.71 2.00
C SER A 463 8.44 4.87 1.27
N GLY A 464 8.03 3.76 1.88
CA GLY A 464 7.10 2.79 1.32
C GLY A 464 6.25 2.08 2.38
N MET A 465 5.50 1.07 1.94
CA MET A 465 4.50 0.35 2.75
C MET A 465 5.07 -0.73 3.69
N GLY A 466 6.35 -1.06 3.52
CA GLY A 466 7.03 -2.10 4.29
C GLY A 466 8.47 -2.32 3.80
N GLU A 467 9.18 -3.19 4.49
CA GLU A 467 10.59 -3.51 4.20
C GLU A 467 10.72 -4.26 2.88
N LEU A 468 9.83 -5.23 2.62
CA LEU A 468 9.82 -5.98 1.38
C LEU A 468 9.49 -5.06 0.18
N HIS A 469 8.59 -4.09 0.37
CA HIS A 469 8.33 -3.06 -0.64
C HIS A 469 9.63 -2.31 -0.99
N LEU A 470 10.32 -1.74 -0.01
CA LEU A 470 11.54 -0.95 -0.24
C LEU A 470 12.68 -1.79 -0.83
N ASP A 471 12.85 -3.04 -0.40
CA ASP A 471 13.80 -3.98 -0.97
C ASP A 471 13.56 -4.22 -2.46
N ILE A 472 12.30 -4.42 -2.85
CA ILE A 472 11.93 -4.61 -4.25
C ILE A 472 12.18 -3.34 -5.06
N ILE A 473 11.88 -2.16 -4.51
CA ILE A 473 12.19 -0.89 -5.18
C ILE A 473 13.70 -0.75 -5.43
N VAL A 474 14.53 -1.05 -4.43
CA VAL A 474 16.00 -0.99 -4.57
C VAL A 474 16.51 -2.02 -5.58
N ASP A 475 15.97 -3.23 -5.58
CA ASP A 475 16.32 -4.26 -6.57
C ASP A 475 15.88 -3.86 -8.00
N ARG A 476 14.68 -3.30 -8.16
CA ARG A 476 14.20 -2.75 -9.44
C ARG A 476 15.10 -1.62 -9.94
N MET A 477 15.54 -0.71 -9.07
CA MET A 477 16.53 0.32 -9.43
C MET A 477 17.83 -0.30 -10.00
N LYS A 478 18.30 -1.38 -9.38
CA LYS A 478 19.49 -2.09 -9.83
C LYS A 478 19.27 -2.81 -11.15
N ARG A 479 18.18 -3.56 -11.34
CA ARG A 479 17.95 -4.39 -12.53
C ARG A 479 17.43 -3.58 -13.72
N GLU A 480 16.41 -2.75 -13.52
CA GLU A 480 15.73 -2.01 -14.60
C GLU A 480 16.50 -0.75 -14.99
N PHE A 481 17.03 -0.03 -14.01
CA PHE A 481 17.68 1.27 -14.23
C PHE A 481 19.21 1.22 -14.15
N LYS A 482 19.80 0.08 -13.77
CA LYS A 482 21.24 -0.12 -13.63
C LYS A 482 21.87 0.86 -12.64
N VAL A 483 21.13 1.18 -11.56
CA VAL A 483 21.55 2.07 -10.49
C VAL A 483 21.76 1.26 -9.21
N GLU A 484 22.99 1.19 -8.73
CA GLU A 484 23.27 0.60 -7.42
C GLU A 484 23.29 1.67 -6.34
N VAL A 485 22.52 1.43 -5.28
CA VAL A 485 22.48 2.29 -4.09
C VAL A 485 22.97 1.54 -2.86
N ASN A 486 23.55 2.28 -1.93
CA ASN A 486 23.77 1.83 -0.57
C ASN A 486 22.53 2.20 0.26
N GLN A 487 22.09 1.27 1.10
CA GLN A 487 20.99 1.49 2.02
C GLN A 487 21.56 1.82 3.41
N GLY A 488 20.93 2.76 4.10
CA GLY A 488 21.26 3.11 5.47
C GLY A 488 20.02 3.50 6.27
N GLU A 489 20.15 3.47 7.59
CA GLU A 489 19.13 4.05 8.47
C GLU A 489 19.08 5.56 8.24
N PRO A 490 17.87 6.17 8.17
CA PRO A 490 17.74 7.62 8.13
C PRO A 490 18.49 8.25 9.30
N GLN A 491 19.26 9.29 9.03
CA GLN A 491 19.93 10.01 10.10
C GLN A 491 18.89 10.70 10.98
N VAL A 492 18.95 10.44 12.28
CA VAL A 492 18.19 11.19 13.26
C VAL A 492 18.81 12.57 13.38
N GLU A 493 18.01 13.60 13.15
CA GLU A 493 18.40 14.98 13.42
C GLU A 493 18.49 15.16 14.93
N TYR A 494 19.67 14.96 15.51
CA TYR A 494 19.94 15.35 16.88
C TYR A 494 20.18 16.86 16.93
N LYS A 495 19.93 17.47 18.09
CA LYS A 495 20.26 18.87 18.35
C LYS A 495 21.11 19.00 19.59
N GLU A 496 21.74 20.14 19.78
CA GLU A 496 22.49 20.43 21.00
C GLU A 496 21.86 21.59 21.78
N ALA A 497 21.94 21.52 23.11
CA ALA A 497 21.42 22.55 24.01
C ALA A 497 22.35 22.75 25.21
N PHE A 498 22.34 23.96 25.77
CA PHE A 498 22.95 24.24 27.07
C PHE A 498 21.90 24.18 28.17
N THR A 499 22.24 23.56 29.29
CA THR A 499 21.34 23.41 30.45
C THR A 499 21.59 24.45 31.53
N LYS A 500 22.76 25.11 31.53
CA LYS A 500 23.19 26.04 32.57
C LYS A 500 23.79 27.30 31.96
N THR A 501 23.72 28.40 32.69
CA THR A 501 24.44 29.63 32.35
C THR A 501 25.88 29.55 32.87
N ALA A 502 26.84 29.89 32.03
CA ALA A 502 28.27 29.96 32.36
C ALA A 502 28.85 31.33 32.03
N ASP A 503 29.68 31.86 32.93
CA ASP A 503 30.51 33.04 32.69
C ASP A 503 31.83 32.61 32.04
N HIS A 504 32.25 33.25 30.95
CA HIS A 504 33.50 32.94 30.25
C HIS A 504 34.21 34.21 29.77
N ARG A 505 35.54 34.17 29.72
CA ARG A 505 36.38 35.20 29.09
C ARG A 505 37.27 34.54 28.07
N GLU A 506 37.18 34.99 26.83
CA GLU A 506 37.96 34.47 25.72
C GLU A 506 38.85 35.56 25.12
N THR A 507 40.12 35.24 24.92
CA THR A 507 41.09 36.14 24.29
C THR A 507 41.71 35.50 23.06
N TYR A 508 41.43 36.09 21.91
CA TYR A 508 42.10 35.78 20.66
C TYR A 508 43.30 36.71 20.47
N LYS A 509 44.52 36.16 20.63
CA LYS A 509 45.77 36.88 20.37
C LYS A 509 46.65 36.06 19.44
N LYS A 510 46.91 36.56 18.23
CA LYS A 510 47.78 35.89 17.25
C LYS A 510 48.73 36.89 16.60
N GLN A 511 50.01 36.56 16.63
CA GLN A 511 51.07 37.35 16.00
C GLN A 511 51.70 36.51 14.89
N SER A 512 51.02 36.41 13.75
CA SER A 512 51.65 36.04 12.48
C SER A 512 52.43 37.25 11.98
N GLY A 513 53.58 37.09 11.30
CA GLY A 513 54.55 38.15 10.96
C GLY A 513 54.08 39.39 10.14
N GLY A 514 52.78 39.70 10.08
CA GLY A 514 52.19 40.98 9.66
C GLY A 514 51.43 41.68 10.81
N ARG A 515 50.35 42.40 10.49
CA ARG A 515 49.51 43.12 11.48
C ARG A 515 48.97 42.16 12.53
N GLY A 516 49.09 42.50 13.81
CA GLY A 516 48.66 41.65 14.92
C GLY A 516 47.14 41.47 14.90
N LYS A 517 46.68 40.36 15.49
CA LYS A 517 45.25 40.10 15.71
C LYS A 517 44.96 40.03 17.19
N PHE A 518 44.01 40.84 17.65
CA PHE A 518 43.59 40.92 19.05
C PHE A 518 42.08 41.11 19.20
N GLY A 519 41.44 40.25 19.98
CA GLY A 519 40.06 40.44 20.45
C GLY A 519 39.86 39.75 21.79
N ASP A 520 39.28 40.44 22.77
CA ASP A 520 39.02 39.90 24.10
C ASP A 520 37.57 40.21 24.50
N ILE A 521 36.83 39.18 24.87
CA ILE A 521 35.41 39.26 25.20
C ILE A 521 35.12 38.56 26.53
N VAL A 522 34.27 39.17 27.35
CA VAL A 522 33.73 38.61 28.59
C VAL A 522 32.22 38.50 28.42
N PHE A 523 31.70 37.29 28.48
CA PHE A 523 30.29 37.02 28.19
C PHE A 523 29.71 35.95 29.11
N LYS A 524 28.38 35.96 29.22
CA LYS A 524 27.59 34.88 29.81
C LYS A 524 26.88 34.14 28.70
N ILE A 525 26.89 32.81 28.77
CA ILE A 525 26.27 31.95 27.76
C ILE A 525 25.42 30.89 28.44
N GLY A 526 24.26 30.56 27.87
CA GLY A 526 23.36 29.57 28.45
C GLY A 526 22.07 29.40 27.64
N PRO A 527 21.07 28.68 28.19
CA PRO A 527 19.77 28.52 27.55
C PRO A 527 19.09 29.88 27.32
N ALA A 528 18.33 29.99 26.24
CA ALA A 528 17.55 31.20 25.96
C ALA A 528 16.44 31.42 26.99
N ASP A 529 16.10 32.68 27.26
CA ASP A 529 14.99 32.99 28.16
C ASP A 529 13.67 32.65 27.47
N GLU A 530 12.72 32.10 28.23
CA GLU A 530 11.36 31.93 27.73
C GLU A 530 10.68 33.30 27.56
N VAL A 531 10.07 33.50 26.39
CA VAL A 531 9.22 34.65 26.08
C VAL A 531 7.82 34.10 25.78
N ASP A 532 6.80 34.54 26.54
CA ASP A 532 5.41 34.07 26.42
C ASP A 532 5.24 32.55 26.53
N GLY A 533 6.05 31.90 27.38
CA GLY A 533 6.01 30.44 27.61
C GLY A 533 6.62 29.62 26.46
N LYS A 534 7.38 30.25 25.57
CA LYS A 534 8.12 29.57 24.49
C LYS A 534 9.56 30.05 24.45
N VAL A 535 10.48 29.14 24.11
CA VAL A 535 11.87 29.49 23.87
C VAL A 535 12.00 30.08 22.47
N PRO A 536 12.49 31.32 22.31
CA PRO A 536 12.68 31.92 20.99
C PRO A 536 13.76 31.17 20.21
N MET A 537 13.49 30.86 18.94
CA MET A 537 14.47 30.26 18.04
C MET A 537 15.53 31.27 17.62
N GLY A 538 16.78 30.83 17.59
CA GLY A 538 17.95 31.61 17.21
C GLY A 538 18.75 32.18 18.40
N LEU A 539 19.66 33.10 18.09
CA LEU A 539 20.54 33.74 19.06
C LEU A 539 19.83 34.91 19.75
N GLN A 540 19.60 34.81 21.07
CA GLN A 540 19.23 35.92 21.93
C GLN A 540 20.50 36.65 22.40
N PHE A 541 20.92 37.67 21.66
CA PHE A 541 22.11 38.44 21.98
C PHE A 541 21.77 39.70 22.79
N VAL A 542 22.32 39.83 24.00
CA VAL A 542 22.16 40.98 24.89
C VAL A 542 23.50 41.67 25.06
N ASN A 543 23.55 42.97 24.76
CA ASN A 543 24.76 43.78 24.92
C ASN A 543 24.67 44.65 26.18
N GLU A 544 25.48 44.35 27.18
CA GLU A 544 25.59 45.11 28.43
C GLU A 544 26.91 45.89 28.56
N VAL A 545 27.74 45.93 27.50
CA VAL A 545 29.05 46.59 27.53
C VAL A 545 28.90 48.08 27.83
N LYS A 546 29.61 48.54 28.86
CA LYS A 546 29.67 49.95 29.29
C LYS A 546 31.07 50.52 29.05
N GLY A 547 31.18 51.82 28.78
CA GLY A 547 32.48 52.52 28.72
C GLY A 547 33.31 52.36 27.43
N GLY A 548 32.83 51.62 26.43
CA GLY A 548 33.51 51.49 25.12
C GLY A 548 34.68 50.52 25.09
N ASN A 549 34.83 49.67 26.11
CA ASN A 549 35.85 48.62 26.20
C ASN A 549 35.81 47.62 25.04
N VAL A 550 34.63 47.45 24.42
CA VAL A 550 34.47 46.88 23.08
C VAL A 550 33.83 47.97 22.21
N PRO A 551 34.52 48.45 21.16
CA PRO A 551 33.96 49.42 20.23
C PRO A 551 32.63 48.93 19.65
N LYS A 552 31.63 49.82 19.56
CA LYS A 552 30.29 49.49 19.05
C LYS A 552 30.31 48.88 17.64
N GLU A 553 31.34 49.20 16.86
CA GLU A 553 31.57 48.70 15.50
C GLU A 553 31.91 47.20 15.46
N TYR A 554 32.45 46.63 16.54
CA TYR A 554 32.84 45.21 16.59
C TYR A 554 31.78 44.32 17.25
N ILE A 555 30.77 44.90 17.90
CA ILE A 555 29.68 44.14 18.54
C ILE A 555 28.90 43.28 17.53
N PRO A 556 28.54 43.78 16.32
CA PRO A 556 27.91 42.93 15.30
C PRO A 556 28.79 41.75 14.85
N ALA A 557 30.12 41.88 14.93
CA ALA A 557 31.04 40.79 14.57
C ALA A 557 31.08 39.71 15.66
N VAL A 558 30.98 40.09 16.94
CA VAL A 558 30.83 39.14 18.07
C VAL A 558 29.51 38.38 17.94
N GLU A 559 28.41 39.09 17.70
CA GLU A 559 27.08 38.49 17.49
C GLU A 559 27.07 37.53 16.30
N LYS A 560 27.66 37.94 15.17
CA LYS A 560 27.84 37.08 14.00
C LYS A 560 28.67 35.84 14.33
N GLY A 561 29.74 35.97 15.12
CA GLY A 561 30.57 34.85 15.55
C GLY A 561 29.80 33.80 16.33
N PHE A 562 28.95 34.21 17.29
CA PHE A 562 28.07 33.29 18.02
C PHE A 562 26.99 32.68 17.13
N ARG A 563 26.35 33.48 16.27
CA ARG A 563 25.32 32.99 15.33
C ARG A 563 25.87 31.94 14.36
N GLU A 564 27.09 32.13 13.86
CA GLU A 564 27.74 31.12 13.02
C GLU A 564 28.19 29.90 13.82
N ALA A 565 28.61 30.08 15.08
CA ALA A 565 29.00 28.98 15.95
C ALA A 565 27.82 28.07 16.33
N MET A 566 26.60 28.61 16.48
CA MET A 566 25.39 27.82 16.77
C MET A 566 25.05 26.78 15.71
N LYS A 567 25.49 26.97 14.46
CA LYS A 567 25.30 25.99 13.37
C LYS A 567 26.08 24.69 13.60
N GLN A 568 27.09 24.71 14.46
CA GLN A 568 27.88 23.54 14.82
C GLN A 568 28.01 23.45 16.34
N GLY A 569 27.24 22.56 16.94
CA GLY A 569 27.26 22.27 18.36
C GLY A 569 28.64 21.83 18.86
N PRO A 570 28.99 22.14 20.12
CA PRO A 570 30.30 21.85 20.69
C PRO A 570 30.57 20.36 20.99
N LEU A 571 29.55 19.51 21.10
CA LEU A 571 29.72 18.08 21.46
C LEU A 571 29.97 17.20 20.24
N ALA A 572 29.02 17.19 19.31
CA ALA A 572 28.96 16.31 18.15
C ALA A 572 28.78 17.07 16.82
N GLY A 573 28.61 18.39 16.88
CA GLY A 573 28.48 19.25 15.71
C GLY A 573 27.05 19.48 15.24
N PHE A 574 26.05 19.08 16.04
CA PHE A 574 24.65 19.29 15.70
C PHE A 574 24.21 20.74 15.95
N GLU A 575 23.23 21.22 15.19
CA GLU A 575 22.76 22.60 15.30
C GLU A 575 22.11 22.87 16.67
N MET A 576 22.33 24.09 17.19
CA MET A 576 21.67 24.61 18.38
C MET A 576 20.52 25.52 17.98
N ASP A 577 19.28 25.14 18.32
CA ASP A 577 18.08 25.92 17.97
C ASP A 577 18.01 27.26 18.68
N SER A 578 18.46 27.33 19.93
CA SER A 578 18.35 28.52 20.76
C SER A 578 19.55 28.67 21.67
N LEU A 579 19.96 29.92 21.87
CA LEU A 579 21.10 30.27 22.72
C LEU A 579 20.95 31.70 23.20
N LYS A 580 21.19 31.96 24.48
CA LYS A 580 21.37 33.32 24.99
C LYS A 580 22.83 33.62 25.26
N VAL A 581 23.27 34.75 24.73
CA VAL A 581 24.59 35.30 24.99
C VAL A 581 24.45 36.73 25.49
N THR A 582 24.99 37.00 26.67
CA THR A 582 25.07 38.36 27.23
C THR A 582 26.52 38.82 27.21
N LEU A 583 26.85 39.78 26.36
CA LEU A 583 28.18 40.38 26.32
C LEU A 583 28.29 41.42 27.44
N VAL A 584 29.15 41.14 28.42
CA VAL A 584 29.26 41.92 29.66
C VAL A 584 30.37 42.97 29.54
N ASP A 585 31.54 42.55 29.06
CA ASP A 585 32.73 43.41 28.96
C ASP A 585 33.72 42.85 27.93
N GLY A 586 34.87 43.48 27.74
CA GLY A 586 35.95 42.99 26.88
C GLY A 586 37.15 43.92 26.85
N SER A 587 38.08 43.69 25.92
CA SER A 587 39.15 44.65 25.65
C SER A 587 39.57 44.62 24.18
N TYR A 588 40.11 45.75 23.70
CA TYR A 588 40.61 45.88 22.33
C TYR A 588 41.98 46.57 22.32
N HIS A 589 42.73 46.35 21.24
CA HIS A 589 43.99 47.02 20.97
C HIS A 589 43.82 47.92 19.74
N ALA A 590 44.17 49.20 19.86
CA ALA A 590 43.84 50.20 18.84
C ALA A 590 44.40 49.92 17.44
N VAL A 591 45.48 49.13 17.34
CA VAL A 591 46.16 48.83 16.06
C VAL A 591 45.87 47.40 15.55
N ASP A 592 45.75 46.45 16.48
CA ASP A 592 45.72 45.01 16.21
C ASP A 592 44.31 44.39 16.32
N SER A 593 43.32 45.16 16.78
CA SER A 593 41.94 44.69 16.79
C SER A 593 41.25 44.94 15.45
N ASP A 594 40.59 43.90 14.96
CA ASP A 594 39.72 43.94 13.79
C ASP A 594 38.44 43.13 14.06
N ALA A 595 37.41 43.33 13.23
CA ALA A 595 36.12 42.63 13.37
C ALA A 595 36.28 41.10 13.33
N LEU A 596 37.20 40.59 12.51
CA LEU A 596 37.45 39.16 12.37
C LEU A 596 38.04 38.55 13.65
N SER A 597 38.86 39.29 14.38
CA SER A 597 39.46 38.84 15.65
C SER A 597 38.40 38.67 16.73
N PHE A 598 37.42 39.58 16.80
CA PHE A 598 36.27 39.47 17.70
C PHE A 598 35.31 38.34 17.28
N GLU A 599 35.09 38.13 15.99
CA GLU A 599 34.30 37.00 15.47
C GLU A 599 34.95 35.65 15.84
N LEU A 600 36.28 35.54 15.70
CA LEU A 600 37.02 34.33 16.06
C LEU A 600 37.08 34.11 17.57
N ALA A 601 37.21 35.17 18.38
CA ALA A 601 37.13 35.08 19.83
C ALA A 601 35.76 34.55 20.28
N ALA A 602 34.66 34.99 19.65
CA ALA A 602 33.32 34.46 19.92
C ALA A 602 33.20 32.97 19.60
N LYS A 603 33.73 32.53 18.44
CA LYS A 603 33.71 31.11 18.04
C LYS A 603 34.52 30.20 18.97
N LEU A 604 35.68 30.67 19.44
CA LEU A 604 36.50 29.92 20.41
C LEU A 604 35.84 29.88 21.78
N GLY A 605 35.36 31.03 22.27
CA GLY A 605 34.71 31.13 23.56
C GLY A 605 33.44 30.27 23.65
N TYR A 606 32.67 30.18 22.56
CA TYR A 606 31.53 29.28 22.46
C TYR A 606 31.91 27.80 22.71
N LYS A 607 33.01 27.33 22.11
CA LYS A 607 33.47 25.94 22.28
C LYS A 607 34.00 25.66 23.69
N GLU A 608 34.80 26.58 24.24
CA GLU A 608 35.39 26.41 25.58
C GLU A 608 34.35 26.50 26.70
N SER A 609 33.33 27.35 26.53
CA SER A 609 32.25 27.51 27.50
C SER A 609 31.26 26.34 27.55
N ALA A 610 31.24 25.46 26.54
CA ALA A 610 30.28 24.36 26.41
C ALA A 610 30.27 23.40 27.61
N LYS A 611 31.45 23.07 28.15
CA LYS A 611 31.56 22.16 29.31
C LYS A 611 30.99 22.80 30.59
N ALA A 612 31.20 24.10 30.77
CA ALA A 612 30.69 24.86 31.91
C ALA A 612 29.18 25.12 31.80
N ALA A 613 28.68 25.34 30.58
CA ALA A 613 27.27 25.55 30.27
C ALA A 613 26.43 24.26 30.29
N GLY A 614 27.05 23.10 30.49
CA GLY A 614 26.37 21.80 30.58
C GLY A 614 25.72 21.42 29.26
N ALA A 615 26.51 21.32 28.19
CA ALA A 615 26.06 20.88 26.88
C ALA A 615 25.45 19.47 26.91
N ILE A 616 24.29 19.32 26.28
CA ILE A 616 23.56 18.06 26.13
C ILE A 616 23.15 17.86 24.68
N ILE A 617 22.88 16.60 24.32
CA ILE A 617 22.24 16.25 23.05
C ILE A 617 20.74 16.12 23.31
N LEU A 618 19.96 16.64 22.36
CA LEU A 618 18.52 16.47 22.28
C LEU A 618 18.19 15.51 21.14
N GLU A 619 17.24 14.61 21.38
CA GLU A 619 16.68 13.69 20.38
C GLU A 619 15.22 14.07 20.06
N PRO A 620 14.75 13.82 18.83
CA PRO A 620 13.37 14.09 18.45
C PRO A 620 12.43 13.03 19.01
N ILE A 621 11.39 13.48 19.71
CA ILE A 621 10.31 12.65 20.23
C ILE A 621 9.10 12.73 19.31
N MET A 622 8.56 11.55 18.99
CA MET A 622 7.41 11.36 18.12
C MET A 622 6.17 11.09 18.97
N LYS A 623 5.05 11.71 18.60
CA LYS A 623 3.72 11.34 19.07
C LYS A 623 3.22 10.18 18.20
N LEU A 624 3.09 9.01 18.81
CA LEU A 624 2.66 7.76 18.18
C LEU A 624 1.21 7.45 18.55
N GLU A 625 0.43 6.99 17.58
CA GLU A 625 -0.89 6.38 17.80
C GLU A 625 -0.89 4.99 17.15
N VAL A 626 -1.21 3.96 17.92
CA VAL A 626 -1.29 2.56 17.46
C VAL A 626 -2.71 2.06 17.61
N LEU A 627 -3.32 1.61 16.52
CA LEU A 627 -4.62 0.95 16.51
C LEU A 627 -4.40 -0.56 16.46
N THR A 628 -4.96 -1.32 17.42
CA THR A 628 -4.74 -2.76 17.53
C THR A 628 -5.96 -3.49 18.10
N PRO A 629 -6.17 -4.78 17.79
CA PRO A 629 -7.11 -5.62 18.53
C PRO A 629 -6.75 -5.70 20.02
N GLU A 630 -7.76 -5.90 20.86
CA GLU A 630 -7.60 -5.99 22.32
C GLU A 630 -6.68 -7.13 22.76
N GLU A 631 -6.70 -8.25 22.02
CA GLU A 631 -5.87 -9.44 22.28
C GLU A 631 -4.37 -9.13 22.23
N ASN A 632 -3.93 -8.25 21.32
CA ASN A 632 -2.51 -7.93 21.10
C ASN A 632 -2.04 -6.70 21.89
N MET A 633 -2.92 -6.04 22.63
CA MET A 633 -2.63 -4.79 23.32
C MET A 633 -1.47 -4.93 24.31
N GLY A 634 -1.42 -6.02 25.08
CA GLY A 634 -0.39 -6.25 26.10
C GLY A 634 1.02 -6.32 25.50
N ASP A 635 1.18 -7.03 24.39
CA ASP A 635 2.47 -7.20 23.72
C ASP A 635 2.98 -5.89 23.10
N ILE A 636 2.07 -5.10 22.50
CA ILE A 636 2.41 -3.80 21.90
C ILE A 636 2.84 -2.80 22.98
N VAL A 637 2.13 -2.74 24.11
CA VAL A 637 2.52 -1.88 25.23
C VAL A 637 3.87 -2.33 25.81
N GLY A 638 4.13 -3.64 25.87
CA GLY A 638 5.41 -4.19 26.27
C GLY A 638 6.57 -3.75 25.37
N ASP A 639 6.39 -3.79 24.04
CA ASP A 639 7.40 -3.36 23.08
C ASP A 639 7.64 -1.85 23.12
N LEU A 640 6.58 -1.04 23.21
CA LEU A 640 6.71 0.41 23.35
C LEU A 640 7.51 0.80 24.59
N ASN A 641 7.27 0.16 25.73
CA ASN A 641 8.05 0.39 26.94
C ASN A 641 9.53 -0.01 26.76
N ARG A 642 9.81 -1.10 26.03
CA ARG A 642 11.20 -1.50 25.71
C ARG A 642 11.90 -0.47 24.83
N ARG A 643 11.16 0.21 23.96
CA ARG A 643 11.62 1.28 23.06
C ARG A 643 11.63 2.68 23.70
N ARG A 644 11.63 2.75 25.04
CA ARG A 644 11.59 4.02 25.81
C ARG A 644 10.35 4.87 25.54
N GLY A 645 9.28 4.25 25.03
CA GLY A 645 8.00 4.91 24.80
C GLY A 645 7.25 5.16 26.10
N GLN A 646 6.73 6.37 26.26
CA GLN A 646 5.85 6.73 27.36
C GLN A 646 4.40 6.66 26.88
N ILE A 647 3.59 5.78 27.49
CA ILE A 647 2.17 5.67 27.14
C ILE A 647 1.41 6.86 27.74
N ASN A 648 0.72 7.60 26.89
CA ASN A 648 -0.07 8.78 27.26
C ASN A 648 -1.54 8.41 27.55
N SER A 649 -2.14 7.60 26.67
CA SER A 649 -3.53 7.14 26.85
C SER A 649 -3.80 5.81 26.13
N MET A 650 -4.84 5.12 26.57
CA MET A 650 -5.43 3.97 25.89
C MET A 650 -6.93 4.22 25.74
N ASP A 651 -7.40 4.34 24.51
CA ASP A 651 -8.79 4.65 24.17
C ASP A 651 -9.44 3.49 23.40
N ASP A 652 -10.76 3.41 23.42
CA ASP A 652 -11.53 2.46 22.61
C ASP A 652 -12.06 3.13 21.33
N ARG A 653 -11.90 2.47 20.17
CA ARG A 653 -12.42 2.96 18.89
C ARG A 653 -12.94 1.79 18.04
N ASN A 654 -14.26 1.73 17.85
CA ASN A 654 -14.94 0.76 16.97
C ASN A 654 -14.51 -0.71 17.18
N GLY A 655 -14.36 -1.15 18.42
CA GLY A 655 -13.94 -2.52 18.75
C GLY A 655 -12.43 -2.79 18.63
N ALA A 656 -11.62 -1.77 18.35
CA ALA A 656 -10.16 -1.79 18.46
C ALA A 656 -9.68 -0.87 19.58
N LYS A 657 -8.49 -1.17 20.13
CA LYS A 657 -7.79 -0.35 21.12
C LYS A 657 -6.87 0.63 20.41
N VAL A 658 -6.87 1.88 20.87
CA VAL A 658 -5.98 2.95 20.41
C VAL A 658 -4.98 3.24 21.53
N VAL A 659 -3.69 2.98 21.29
CA VAL A 659 -2.60 3.26 22.23
C VAL A 659 -1.86 4.50 21.75
N LYS A 660 -1.90 5.58 22.54
CA LYS A 660 -1.15 6.81 22.26
C LYS A 660 0.10 6.86 23.12
N ALA A 661 1.26 7.10 22.51
CA ALA A 661 2.55 7.13 23.18
C ALA A 661 3.47 8.25 22.67
N SER A 662 4.43 8.65 23.49
CA SER A 662 5.55 9.51 23.09
C SER A 662 6.81 8.64 23.02
N VAL A 663 7.45 8.54 21.86
CA VAL A 663 8.58 7.61 21.64
C VAL A 663 9.72 8.31 20.88
N PRO A 664 10.99 8.11 21.24
CA PRO A 664 12.12 8.65 20.49
C PRO A 664 12.16 8.10 19.06
N LEU A 665 12.36 8.96 18.06
CA LEU A 665 12.42 8.55 16.65
C LEU A 665 13.52 7.49 16.39
N SER A 666 14.64 7.60 17.12
CA SER A 666 15.77 6.68 17.07
C SER A 666 15.40 5.23 17.39
N GLU A 667 14.37 5.01 18.21
CA GLU A 667 13.90 3.69 18.62
C GLU A 667 12.76 3.18 17.74
N MET A 668 12.30 3.96 16.76
CA MET A 668 11.16 3.62 15.91
C MET A 668 11.56 2.99 14.57
N PHE A 669 12.87 2.92 14.28
CA PHE A 669 13.35 2.21 13.09
C PHE A 669 12.96 0.73 13.16
N GLY A 670 12.34 0.23 12.07
CA GLY A 670 11.80 -1.13 12.00
C GLY A 670 10.61 -1.41 12.93
N TYR A 671 10.02 -0.40 13.57
CA TYR A 671 8.89 -0.60 14.49
C TYR A 671 7.70 -1.24 13.79
N VAL A 672 7.37 -0.82 12.57
CA VAL A 672 6.24 -1.36 11.82
C VAL A 672 6.37 -2.88 11.60
N THR A 673 7.58 -3.38 11.29
CA THR A 673 7.85 -4.82 11.15
C THR A 673 7.61 -5.57 12.47
N THR A 674 8.06 -4.98 13.58
CA THR A 674 7.85 -5.54 14.92
C THR A 674 6.36 -5.52 15.28
N LEU A 675 5.68 -4.40 15.04
CA LEU A 675 4.25 -4.22 15.29
C LEU A 675 3.41 -5.22 14.50
N ARG A 676 3.73 -5.44 13.23
CA ARG A 676 3.09 -6.49 12.41
C ARG A 676 3.29 -7.86 13.01
N THR A 677 4.50 -8.18 13.47
CA THR A 677 4.77 -9.49 14.11
C THR A 677 3.95 -9.68 15.39
N LEU A 678 3.89 -8.67 16.26
CA LEU A 678 3.17 -8.71 17.54
C LEU A 678 1.65 -8.74 17.36
N SER A 679 1.14 -8.13 16.30
CA SER A 679 -0.31 -8.03 16.01
C SER A 679 -0.81 -9.02 14.96
N SER A 680 0.05 -9.93 14.51
CA SER A 680 -0.20 -10.77 13.32
C SER A 680 -0.65 -9.95 12.10
N GLY A 681 -0.14 -8.73 11.96
CA GLY A 681 -0.44 -7.81 10.86
C GLY A 681 -1.73 -7.00 11.01
N ARG A 682 -2.45 -7.12 12.13
CA ARG A 682 -3.74 -6.44 12.36
C ARG A 682 -3.62 -5.02 12.91
N ALA A 683 -2.45 -4.64 13.44
CA ALA A 683 -2.25 -3.31 14.00
C ALA A 683 -1.69 -2.32 12.98
N THR A 684 -2.08 -1.05 13.12
CA THR A 684 -1.56 0.07 12.34
C THR A 684 -0.99 1.14 13.28
N SER A 685 -0.03 1.92 12.79
CA SER A 685 0.57 3.02 13.56
C SER A 685 0.70 4.28 12.73
N THR A 686 0.46 5.42 13.35
CA THR A 686 0.74 6.76 12.79
C THR A 686 1.65 7.52 13.74
N MET A 687 2.56 8.34 13.19
CA MET A 687 3.53 9.09 13.99
C MET A 687 3.72 10.51 13.46
N GLU A 688 3.78 11.47 14.38
CA GLU A 688 4.01 12.88 14.11
C GLU A 688 5.10 13.44 15.01
N PHE A 689 5.87 14.42 14.53
CA PHE A 689 6.87 15.09 15.37
C PHE A 689 6.18 15.81 16.53
N SER A 690 6.69 15.62 17.75
CA SER A 690 6.18 16.31 18.94
C SER A 690 7.11 17.44 19.38
N HIS A 691 8.32 17.09 19.83
CA HIS A 691 9.29 18.03 20.38
C HIS A 691 10.68 17.36 20.49
N TYR A 692 11.68 18.14 20.87
CA TYR A 692 13.01 17.64 21.22
C TYR A 692 13.13 17.44 22.73
N GLU A 693 13.68 16.30 23.17
CA GLU A 693 13.91 15.98 24.57
C GLU A 693 15.38 15.59 24.82
N GLN A 694 15.85 15.77 26.05
CA GLN A 694 17.20 15.39 26.44
C GLN A 694 17.45 13.89 26.25
N THR A 695 18.50 13.57 25.49
CA THR A 695 18.93 12.18 25.29
C THR A 695 19.52 11.59 26.58
N PRO A 696 19.20 10.34 26.95
CA PRO A 696 19.85 9.63 28.06
C PRO A 696 21.36 9.56 27.90
N SER A 697 22.10 9.60 29.02
CA SER A 697 23.57 9.76 29.00
C SER A 697 24.31 8.63 28.27
N ASN A 698 23.81 7.40 28.32
CA ASN A 698 24.39 6.26 27.60
C ASN A 698 24.29 6.42 26.08
N ILE A 699 23.13 6.86 25.58
CA ILE A 699 22.90 7.08 24.14
C ILE A 699 23.65 8.34 23.68
N GLN A 700 23.69 9.38 24.51
CA GLN A 700 24.46 10.59 24.23
C GLN A 700 25.94 10.28 23.95
N GLU A 701 26.58 9.43 24.75
CA GLU A 701 27.97 9.02 24.53
C GLU A 701 28.17 8.25 23.21
N GLU A 702 27.23 7.36 22.85
CA GLU A 702 27.26 6.63 21.59
C GLU A 702 27.10 7.55 20.37
N VAL A 703 26.15 8.50 20.44
CA VAL A 703 25.91 9.49 19.38
C VAL A 703 27.16 10.35 19.17
N ILE A 704 27.78 10.83 20.26
CA ILE A 704 29.04 11.60 20.19
C ILE A 704 30.15 10.76 19.55
N LYS A 705 30.26 9.48 19.90
CA LYS A 705 31.28 8.58 19.35
C LYS A 705 31.05 8.31 17.86
N LYS A 706 29.82 8.09 17.41
CA LYS A 706 29.45 7.93 15.99
C LYS A 706 29.79 9.19 15.19
N ALA A 707 29.40 10.37 15.69
CA ALA A 707 29.67 11.64 15.03
C ALA A 707 31.18 11.93 14.89
N LYS A 708 31.98 11.61 15.93
CA LYS A 708 33.44 11.81 15.90
C LYS A 708 34.22 10.73 15.16
N GLY A 709 33.65 9.53 14.99
CA GLY A 709 34.27 8.41 14.28
C GLY A 709 34.16 8.48 12.76
N ASN A 710 33.24 9.31 12.24
CA ASN A 710 33.05 9.56 10.80
C ASN A 710 33.76 10.84 10.31
N ALA A 711 34.61 11.47 11.13
CA ALA A 711 35.35 12.69 10.82
C ALA A 711 36.78 12.41 10.32
#